data_AF-A0A2E0V003-F1
#
_entry.id   AF-A0A2E0V003-F1
#
_cell.length_a   1.000
_cell.length_b   1.000
_cell.length_c   1.000
_cell.angle_alpha   90.00
_cell.angle_beta   90.00
_cell.angle_gamma   90.00
#
_symmetry.space_group_name_H-M   'P 1'
#
loop_
_entity.id
_entity.type
_entity.pdbx_description
1 polymer ?
#
loop_
_entity_poly.entity_id
_entity_poly.type
_entity_poly.pdbx_seq_one_letter_code
_entity_poly.pdbx_strand_id
1 'polypeptide(L)'
;MNKMFQNIQKNLKSNYEKLVIDLKSRSFPESALIIGTSLIVGIGAGLGAVVFKTLVDSAQKFTFEDVGSWLNMIAPWHLVIIPMIGGLITGPIIYRFAREAKGHGVPEVMEAVALRGGKIRPQVGLVKAVASAICIGTGGSVGSEGPIAQIGSALGSSIGQVFKLSEERTKTLVACGAAGGIAAIFNAPIAGAIFAMEVILNRINTVYFGAVVISAVAADAVAHMFIGNNRAFLIPQYKMESPWELLLYALLAIIAAFTSVGFSRILYWSEDLFEKINMSEWLKPALGGLLLGLLGLVSYKTTMGIPRVFGVGYETITPALFGEMAAHVTLLLFLLKLLATLFTLGSGNSGGIFAPSLFMGSMLGASFGKWTSAVFPNIAAGSGAYALVGMAAFFSGATHAPMTAILILFEMTNNYQLILPLMLTTVLSTFISRILSKDSIYTLKLTRRGIQLSDTVDIDVMQGVNVEEVMTRDFDFVTLDMSLKDLDDLFVKNHKHGYPVVSAEQNLVGVVTVTDLDQARQTGALKGKIVADIATTQGLMVTYPDEPMWKALYRMGAHNIGRLPVLEKEGSRKIIGVVRRHDIIKAYDHAITKKARMQHRVETLKLGKLDDAGFINLNIPANSRVIGKRVSEIKLPGHCVIVSLRRGRRLQVVDGYTILKKGDRLTIFAEEACVENVEKSLVEPSDLQQYTGQPNARHQIITIPAGAVSVGKMIKDLNFPYDSILVSIHRGNDIIIPHGDTILQTEDEVEIFGMEDDLITAEKIITG
;
A
#
# COMPACT_ATOMS: atom_id res chain seq x y z
N MET A 1 -39.12 -9.51 23.48
CA MET A 1 -37.85 -8.88 23.05
C MET A 1 -37.42 -9.26 21.63
N ASN A 2 -37.30 -10.55 21.27
CA ASN A 2 -36.85 -10.97 19.92
C ASN A 2 -37.72 -10.49 18.74
N LYS A 3 -39.06 -10.49 18.86
CA LYS A 3 -39.95 -10.01 17.79
C LYS A 3 -39.85 -8.49 17.54
N MET A 4 -39.54 -7.72 18.57
CA MET A 4 -39.37 -6.26 18.46
C MET A 4 -38.06 -5.93 17.74
N PHE A 5 -36.98 -6.65 18.05
CA PHE A 5 -35.68 -6.52 17.37
C PHE A 5 -35.74 -6.94 15.91
N GLN A 6 -36.46 -8.03 15.60
CA GLN A 6 -36.67 -8.49 14.22
C GLN A 6 -37.51 -7.49 13.41
N ASN A 7 -38.55 -6.88 14.00
CA ASN A 7 -39.33 -5.83 13.35
C ASN A 7 -38.53 -4.55 13.10
N ILE A 8 -37.65 -4.16 14.03
CA ILE A 8 -36.75 -3.02 13.85
C ILE A 8 -35.75 -3.30 12.70
N GLN A 9 -35.14 -4.48 12.66
CA GLN A 9 -34.24 -4.86 11.56
C GLN A 9 -34.96 -4.90 10.21
N LYS A 10 -36.18 -5.43 10.17
CA LYS A 10 -36.97 -5.52 8.93
C LYS A 10 -37.42 -4.14 8.43
N ASN A 11 -37.84 -3.25 9.34
CA ASN A 11 -38.19 -1.88 9.01
C ASN A 11 -36.97 -1.04 8.58
N LEU A 12 -35.82 -1.22 9.23
CA LEU A 12 -34.56 -0.58 8.82
C LEU A 12 -34.15 -1.04 7.42
N LYS A 13 -34.25 -2.33 7.12
CA LYS A 13 -33.92 -2.89 5.80
C LYS A 13 -34.89 -2.40 4.70
N SER A 14 -36.18 -2.32 5.00
CA SER A 14 -37.18 -1.83 4.04
C SER A 14 -37.07 -0.31 3.79
N ASN A 15 -36.86 0.49 4.84
CA ASN A 15 -36.61 1.92 4.69
C ASN A 15 -35.27 2.18 3.98
N TYR A 16 -34.27 1.34 4.19
CA TYR A 16 -32.99 1.37 3.48
C TYR A 16 -33.17 1.12 1.97
N GLU A 17 -33.89 0.05 1.60
CA GLU A 17 -34.15 -0.26 0.19
C GLU A 17 -34.94 0.86 -0.50
N LYS A 18 -35.93 1.44 0.19
CA LYS A 18 -36.67 2.61 -0.32
C LYS A 18 -35.79 3.84 -0.49
N LEU A 19 -34.94 4.18 0.48
CA LEU A 19 -34.04 5.33 0.40
C LEU A 19 -33.03 5.19 -0.75
N VAL A 20 -32.48 3.98 -0.95
CA VAL A 20 -31.52 3.69 -2.03
C VAL A 20 -32.19 3.77 -3.41
N ILE A 21 -33.44 3.30 -3.53
CA ILE A 21 -34.21 3.40 -4.77
C ILE A 21 -34.57 4.86 -5.06
N ASP A 22 -34.98 5.62 -4.04
CA ASP A 22 -35.40 7.02 -4.20
C ASP A 22 -34.20 7.92 -4.56
N LEU A 23 -33.04 7.68 -3.96
CA LEU A 23 -31.78 8.35 -4.32
C LEU A 23 -31.24 7.96 -5.70
N LYS A 24 -31.50 6.74 -6.18
CA LYS A 24 -31.19 6.34 -7.56
C LYS A 24 -32.14 6.96 -8.59
N SER A 25 -33.38 7.26 -8.19
CA SER A 25 -34.40 7.82 -9.07
C SER A 25 -34.21 9.30 -9.37
N ARG A 26 -33.44 10.01 -8.52
CA ARG A 26 -33.08 11.42 -8.70
C ARG A 26 -31.67 11.54 -9.24
N SER A 27 -31.54 12.03 -10.47
CA SER A 27 -30.26 12.36 -11.12
C SER A 27 -29.62 13.59 -10.47
N PHE A 28 -29.04 13.43 -9.28
CA PHE A 28 -28.18 14.43 -8.69
C PHE A 28 -26.87 14.54 -9.50
N PRO A 29 -26.31 15.75 -9.67
CA PRO A 29 -24.96 15.91 -10.19
C PRO A 29 -23.99 15.09 -9.34
N GLU A 30 -23.06 14.37 -9.97
CA GLU A 30 -22.16 13.44 -9.26
C GLU A 30 -21.35 14.13 -8.14
N SER A 31 -21.01 15.41 -8.34
CA SER A 31 -20.35 16.26 -7.35
C SER A 31 -21.20 16.47 -6.09
N ALA A 32 -22.51 16.62 -6.24
CA ALA A 32 -23.42 16.82 -5.12
C ALA A 32 -23.54 15.56 -4.24
N LEU A 33 -23.51 14.37 -4.87
CA LEU A 33 -23.52 13.10 -4.13
C LEU A 33 -22.24 12.94 -3.28
N ILE A 34 -21.07 13.25 -3.85
CA ILE A 34 -19.79 13.17 -3.12
C ILE A 34 -19.76 14.16 -1.97
N ILE A 35 -20.19 15.41 -2.19
CA ILE A 35 -20.25 16.43 -1.13
C ILE A 35 -21.25 16.04 -0.03
N GLY A 36 -22.44 15.56 -0.40
CA GLY A 36 -23.44 15.13 0.57
C GLY A 36 -22.96 13.94 1.41
N THR A 37 -22.34 12.94 0.77
CA THR A 37 -21.77 11.80 1.48
C THR A 37 -20.55 12.17 2.33
N SER A 38 -19.69 13.10 1.88
CA SER A 38 -18.55 13.56 2.68
C SER A 38 -18.98 14.35 3.91
N LEU A 39 -20.06 15.14 3.82
CA LEU A 39 -20.66 15.81 4.97
C LEU A 39 -21.16 14.81 6.01
N ILE A 40 -21.87 13.75 5.58
CA ILE A 40 -22.34 12.68 6.47
C ILE A 40 -21.15 11.97 7.14
N VAL A 41 -20.10 11.67 6.37
CA VAL A 41 -18.86 11.08 6.91
C VAL A 41 -18.24 12.01 7.94
N GLY A 42 -18.16 13.31 7.67
CA GLY A 42 -17.61 14.31 8.59
C GLY A 42 -18.37 14.36 9.91
N ILE A 43 -19.70 14.49 9.86
CA ILE A 43 -20.55 14.50 11.06
C ILE A 43 -20.35 13.22 11.88
N GLY A 44 -20.38 12.06 11.22
CA GLY A 44 -20.19 10.78 11.91
C GLY A 44 -18.76 10.57 12.43
N ALA A 45 -17.74 11.08 11.74
CA ALA A 45 -16.35 11.04 12.21
C ALA A 45 -16.16 11.96 13.43
N GLY A 46 -16.79 13.13 13.46
CA GLY A 46 -16.83 14.02 14.61
C GLY A 46 -17.48 13.35 15.83
N LEU A 47 -18.67 12.76 15.66
CA LEU A 47 -19.32 11.99 16.74
C LEU A 47 -18.46 10.79 17.19
N GLY A 48 -17.84 10.09 16.24
CA GLY A 48 -16.91 8.99 16.53
C GLY A 48 -15.70 9.45 17.36
N ALA A 49 -15.15 10.62 17.06
CA ALA A 49 -14.07 11.22 17.82
C ALA A 49 -14.49 11.63 19.23
N VAL A 50 -15.69 12.18 19.39
CA VAL A 50 -16.27 12.48 20.72
C VAL A 50 -16.37 11.20 21.55
N VAL A 51 -17.01 10.16 21.02
CA VAL A 51 -17.16 8.87 21.71
C VAL A 51 -15.79 8.28 22.06
N PHE A 52 -14.86 8.26 21.10
CA PHE A 52 -13.53 7.70 21.33
C PHE A 52 -12.74 8.47 22.38
N LYS A 53 -12.77 9.81 22.36
CA LYS A 53 -12.12 10.65 23.37
C LYS A 53 -12.74 10.40 24.75
N THR A 54 -14.07 10.39 24.86
CA THR A 54 -14.75 10.08 26.12
C THR A 54 -14.39 8.69 26.64
N LEU A 55 -14.24 7.69 25.77
CA LEU A 55 -13.80 6.35 26.16
C LEU A 55 -12.36 6.36 26.70
N VAL A 56 -11.44 7.07 26.04
CA VAL A 56 -10.05 7.23 26.52
C VAL A 56 -10.03 7.92 27.88
N ASP A 57 -10.70 9.06 28.01
CA ASP A 57 -10.72 9.85 29.25
C ASP A 57 -11.36 9.06 30.40
N SER A 58 -12.46 8.35 30.13
CA SER A 58 -13.12 7.51 31.13
C SER A 58 -12.26 6.32 31.54
N ALA A 59 -11.58 5.68 30.58
CA ALA A 59 -10.66 4.59 30.89
C ALA A 59 -9.48 5.08 31.74
N GLN A 60 -8.92 6.25 31.44
CA GLN A 60 -7.82 6.86 32.20
C GLN A 60 -8.23 7.24 33.62
N LYS A 61 -9.42 7.84 33.80
CA LYS A 61 -9.95 8.17 35.13
C LYS A 61 -10.19 6.91 35.96
N PHE A 62 -10.86 5.92 35.37
CA PHE A 62 -11.15 4.66 36.05
C PHE A 62 -9.87 3.95 36.51
N THR A 63 -8.82 3.92 35.69
CA THR A 63 -7.58 3.19 36.01
C THR A 63 -6.68 3.94 36.99
N PHE A 64 -6.44 5.24 36.78
CA PHE A 64 -5.45 5.99 37.56
C PHE A 64 -6.05 6.82 38.70
N GLU A 65 -7.32 7.20 38.64
CA GLU A 65 -8.01 7.87 39.75
C GLU A 65 -8.71 6.83 40.65
N ASP A 66 -9.70 6.11 40.13
CA ASP A 66 -10.51 5.19 40.95
C ASP A 66 -9.70 3.97 41.42
N VAL A 67 -9.22 3.15 40.47
CA VAL A 67 -8.44 1.93 40.78
C VAL A 67 -7.07 2.30 41.38
N GLY A 68 -6.45 3.38 40.91
CA GLY A 68 -5.23 3.93 41.50
C GLY A 68 -5.41 4.25 42.98
N SER A 69 -6.54 4.87 43.36
CA SER A 69 -6.83 5.19 44.76
C SER A 69 -6.99 3.93 45.63
N TRP A 70 -7.65 2.89 45.13
CA TRP A 70 -7.81 1.61 45.83
C TRP A 70 -6.48 0.85 45.98
N LEU A 71 -5.62 0.96 44.98
CA LEU A 71 -4.30 0.33 44.95
C LEU A 71 -3.18 1.22 45.53
N ASN A 72 -3.51 2.35 46.16
CA ASN A 72 -2.51 3.19 46.84
C ASN A 72 -1.74 2.42 47.92
N MET A 73 -2.36 1.41 48.55
CA MET A 73 -1.70 0.57 49.55
C MET A 73 -0.49 -0.21 49.01
N ILE A 74 -0.44 -0.43 47.69
CA ILE A 74 0.67 -1.10 47.00
C ILE A 74 1.48 -0.14 46.14
N ALA A 75 1.32 1.18 46.30
CA ALA A 75 2.12 2.15 45.58
C ALA A 75 3.62 1.93 45.84
N PRO A 76 4.50 2.00 44.81
CA PRO A 76 4.22 2.39 43.43
C PRO A 76 3.89 1.21 42.48
N TRP A 77 3.72 -0.02 42.97
CA TRP A 77 3.54 -1.22 42.15
C TRP A 77 2.27 -1.24 41.29
N HIS A 78 1.25 -0.44 41.64
CA HIS A 78 0.07 -0.26 40.79
C HIS A 78 0.42 0.25 39.38
N LEU A 79 1.51 1.03 39.24
CA LEU A 79 2.02 1.51 37.95
C LEU A 79 2.52 0.37 37.04
N VAL A 80 2.80 -0.81 37.61
CA VAL A 80 3.19 -2.01 36.86
C VAL A 80 1.97 -2.87 36.52
N ILE A 81 1.07 -3.03 37.49
CA ILE A 81 -0.08 -3.92 37.39
C ILE A 81 -1.10 -3.40 36.37
N ILE A 82 -1.38 -2.08 36.40
CA ILE A 82 -2.42 -1.47 35.55
C ILE A 82 -2.12 -1.68 34.04
N PRO A 83 -0.93 -1.32 33.50
CA PRO A 83 -0.65 -1.55 32.09
C PRO A 83 -0.59 -3.03 31.69
N MET A 84 -0.13 -3.91 32.59
CA MET A 84 -0.12 -5.36 32.37
C MET A 84 -1.55 -5.91 32.20
N ILE A 85 -2.47 -5.53 33.09
CA ILE A 85 -3.89 -5.91 33.00
C ILE A 85 -4.52 -5.30 31.74
N GLY A 86 -4.18 -4.05 31.41
CA GLY A 86 -4.60 -3.41 30.16
C GLY A 86 -4.23 -4.24 28.93
N GLY A 87 -2.97 -4.68 28.85
CA GLY A 87 -2.50 -5.57 27.79
C GLY A 87 -3.19 -6.95 27.79
N LEU A 88 -3.49 -7.50 28.96
CA LEU A 88 -4.21 -8.78 29.10
C LEU A 88 -5.66 -8.69 28.61
N ILE A 89 -6.27 -7.50 28.64
CA ILE A 89 -7.61 -7.24 28.12
C ILE A 89 -7.57 -6.91 26.62
N THR A 90 -6.66 -6.05 26.19
CA THR A 90 -6.60 -5.60 24.78
C THR A 90 -6.15 -6.72 23.84
N GLY A 91 -5.21 -7.56 24.26
CA GLY A 91 -4.68 -8.66 23.44
C GLY A 91 -5.75 -9.63 22.93
N PRO A 92 -6.59 -10.23 23.78
CA PRO A 92 -7.71 -11.07 23.37
C PRO A 92 -8.71 -10.36 22.46
N ILE A 93 -9.03 -9.08 22.74
CA ILE A 93 -9.97 -8.29 21.94
C ILE A 93 -9.46 -8.15 20.49
N ILE A 94 -8.19 -7.75 20.34
CA ILE A 94 -7.55 -7.59 19.02
C ILE A 94 -7.47 -8.96 18.32
N TYR A 95 -6.98 -9.99 19.02
CA TYR A 95 -6.78 -11.32 18.44
C TYR A 95 -8.08 -11.97 17.95
N ARG A 96 -9.17 -11.83 18.71
CA ARG A 96 -10.44 -12.52 18.45
C ARG A 96 -11.38 -11.79 17.49
N PHE A 97 -11.41 -10.46 17.52
CA PHE A 97 -12.41 -9.67 16.79
C PHE A 97 -11.86 -8.96 15.55
N ALA A 98 -10.67 -8.35 15.62
CA ALA A 98 -10.06 -7.69 14.47
C ALA A 98 -8.54 -7.58 14.61
N ARG A 99 -7.81 -8.47 13.93
CA ARG A 99 -6.33 -8.43 13.90
C ARG A 99 -5.81 -7.16 13.22
N GLU A 100 -6.61 -6.56 12.35
CA GLU A 100 -6.35 -5.27 11.71
C GLU A 100 -6.32 -4.09 12.71
N ALA A 101 -6.79 -4.29 13.94
CA ALA A 101 -6.67 -3.30 15.00
C ALA A 101 -5.28 -3.28 15.67
N LYS A 102 -4.41 -4.27 15.43
CA LYS A 102 -3.03 -4.34 15.97
C LYS A 102 -2.18 -3.15 15.48
N GLY A 103 -1.44 -2.52 16.40
CA GLY A 103 -0.46 -1.47 16.08
C GLY A 103 -1.09 -0.09 15.85
N HIS A 104 -0.44 0.73 15.02
CA HIS A 104 -0.72 2.16 14.86
C HIS A 104 -1.92 2.57 13.96
N GLY A 105 -2.50 1.66 13.17
CA GLY A 105 -3.72 1.88 12.38
C GLY A 105 -3.61 2.58 11.01
N VAL A 106 -2.72 3.57 10.84
CA VAL A 106 -2.63 4.34 9.58
C VAL A 106 -2.22 3.47 8.38
N PRO A 107 -1.22 2.57 8.46
CA PRO A 107 -0.87 1.70 7.35
C PRO A 107 -1.97 0.72 6.95
N GLU A 108 -2.82 0.30 7.89
CA GLU A 108 -3.98 -0.53 7.57
C GLU A 108 -5.01 0.24 6.72
N VAL A 109 -5.14 1.55 6.92
CA VAL A 109 -5.95 2.41 6.05
C VAL A 109 -5.29 2.57 4.67
N MET A 110 -3.98 2.82 4.63
CA MET A 110 -3.21 2.95 3.38
C MET A 110 -3.29 1.65 2.55
N GLU A 111 -3.15 0.49 3.20
CA GLU A 111 -3.33 -0.83 2.58
C GLU A 111 -4.72 -0.98 1.97
N ALA A 112 -5.78 -0.60 2.71
CA ALA A 112 -7.15 -0.70 2.21
C ALA A 112 -7.40 0.21 0.99
N VAL A 113 -6.85 1.43 1.00
CA VAL A 113 -6.93 2.38 -0.12
C VAL A 113 -6.17 1.86 -1.34
N ALA A 114 -4.99 1.27 -1.13
CA ALA A 114 -4.12 0.79 -2.19
C ALA A 114 -4.60 -0.52 -2.82
N LEU A 115 -4.99 -1.50 -2.00
CA LEU A 115 -5.22 -2.88 -2.45
C LEU A 115 -6.70 -3.31 -2.44
N ARG A 116 -7.57 -2.64 -1.67
CA ARG A 116 -8.94 -3.13 -1.43
C ARG A 116 -10.02 -2.15 -1.89
N GLY A 117 -9.68 -1.23 -2.79
CA GLY A 117 -10.65 -0.22 -3.28
C GLY A 117 -11.17 0.73 -2.20
N GLY A 118 -10.46 0.87 -1.07
CA GLY A 118 -10.92 1.61 0.11
C GLY A 118 -11.90 0.84 1.01
N LYS A 119 -12.08 -0.48 0.82
CA LYS A 119 -12.99 -1.29 1.64
C LYS A 119 -12.34 -1.69 2.97
N ILE A 120 -12.97 -1.28 4.07
CA ILE A 120 -12.60 -1.57 5.45
C ILE A 120 -13.82 -2.20 6.13
N ARG A 121 -13.58 -3.25 6.94
CA ARG A 121 -14.64 -3.94 7.68
C ARG A 121 -15.16 -3.02 8.79
N PRO A 122 -16.48 -2.78 8.93
CA PRO A 122 -17.03 -1.85 9.92
C PRO A 122 -16.61 -2.18 11.37
N GLN A 123 -16.52 -3.47 11.70
CA GLN A 123 -16.09 -3.94 13.02
C GLN A 123 -14.67 -3.49 13.41
N VAL A 124 -13.79 -3.21 12.45
CA VAL A 124 -12.41 -2.76 12.71
C VAL A 124 -12.44 -1.42 13.44
N GLY A 125 -13.33 -0.50 13.05
CA GLY A 125 -13.49 0.78 13.73
C GLY A 125 -13.86 0.61 15.21
N LEU A 126 -14.86 -0.23 15.50
CA LEU A 126 -15.29 -0.47 16.89
C LEU A 126 -14.20 -1.13 17.74
N VAL A 127 -13.58 -2.19 17.22
CA VAL A 127 -12.51 -2.90 17.93
C VAL A 127 -11.31 -1.98 18.16
N LYS A 128 -10.97 -1.14 17.17
CA LYS A 128 -9.89 -0.17 17.28
C LYS A 128 -10.17 0.86 18.37
N ALA A 129 -11.39 1.41 18.41
CA ALA A 129 -11.80 2.37 19.44
C ALA A 129 -11.67 1.79 20.85
N VAL A 130 -12.21 0.60 21.09
CA VAL A 130 -12.18 -0.05 22.41
C VAL A 130 -10.76 -0.44 22.79
N ALA A 131 -10.02 -1.12 21.91
CA ALA A 131 -8.66 -1.58 22.21
C ALA A 131 -7.70 -0.41 22.46
N SER A 132 -7.78 0.66 21.66
CA SER A 132 -6.95 1.85 21.87
C SER A 132 -7.36 2.65 23.11
N ALA A 133 -8.66 2.74 23.43
CA ALA A 133 -9.10 3.42 24.65
C ALA A 133 -8.57 2.72 25.91
N ILE A 134 -8.62 1.39 25.96
CA ILE A 134 -8.08 0.61 27.09
C ILE A 134 -6.54 0.72 27.11
N CYS A 135 -5.88 0.60 25.96
CA CYS A 135 -4.42 0.72 25.87
C CYS A 135 -3.94 2.09 26.39
N ILE A 136 -4.50 3.20 25.89
CA ILE A 136 -4.14 4.55 26.33
C ILE A 136 -4.54 4.77 27.79
N GLY A 137 -5.77 4.40 28.15
CA GLY A 137 -6.31 4.57 29.50
C GLY A 137 -5.55 3.77 30.57
N THR A 138 -4.94 2.64 30.23
CA THR A 138 -4.08 1.87 31.15
C THR A 138 -2.62 2.31 31.15
N GLY A 139 -2.29 3.41 30.46
CA GLY A 139 -0.97 4.03 30.46
C GLY A 139 -0.09 3.71 29.25
N GLY A 140 -0.61 2.99 28.25
CA GLY A 140 0.06 2.71 26.98
C GLY A 140 0.67 3.97 26.35
N SER A 141 1.97 3.92 26.03
CA SER A 141 2.70 5.07 25.46
C SER A 141 2.44 5.19 23.96
N VAL A 142 1.22 5.61 23.63
CA VAL A 142 0.71 5.74 22.26
C VAL A 142 -0.27 6.91 22.17
N GLY A 143 -0.49 7.39 20.95
CA GLY A 143 -1.46 8.44 20.66
C GLY A 143 -2.82 7.93 20.19
N SER A 144 -3.81 8.83 20.19
CA SER A 144 -5.18 8.59 19.73
C SER A 144 -5.38 8.81 18.22
N GLU A 145 -4.39 9.39 17.53
CA GLU A 145 -4.50 9.90 16.17
C GLU A 145 -4.62 8.80 15.12
N GLY A 146 -3.74 7.80 15.19
CA GLY A 146 -3.79 6.65 14.30
C GLY A 146 -5.10 5.85 14.43
N PRO A 147 -5.55 5.55 15.66
CA PRO A 147 -6.86 4.98 15.91
C PRO A 147 -8.00 5.81 15.35
N ILE A 148 -8.04 7.13 15.59
CA ILE A 148 -9.16 7.94 15.09
C ILE A 148 -9.18 8.05 13.57
N ALA A 149 -8.01 8.13 12.93
CA ALA A 149 -7.91 8.09 11.48
C ALA A 149 -8.51 6.78 10.95
N GLN A 150 -8.17 5.63 11.57
CA GLN A 150 -8.71 4.33 11.18
C GLN A 150 -10.21 4.18 11.47
N ILE A 151 -10.70 4.70 12.60
CA ILE A 151 -12.12 4.70 12.97
C ILE A 151 -12.92 5.53 11.95
N GLY A 152 -12.48 6.76 11.67
CA GLY A 152 -13.10 7.63 10.69
C GLY A 152 -13.05 7.03 9.28
N SER A 153 -11.91 6.48 8.87
CA SER A 153 -11.76 5.76 7.60
C SER A 153 -12.68 4.55 7.48
N ALA A 154 -12.88 3.78 8.55
CA ALA A 154 -13.82 2.65 8.56
C ALA A 154 -15.27 3.14 8.38
N LEU A 155 -15.63 4.27 8.97
CA LEU A 155 -16.94 4.90 8.77
C LEU A 155 -17.12 5.38 7.32
N GLY A 156 -16.12 6.09 6.78
CA GLY A 156 -16.11 6.55 5.38
C GLY A 156 -16.24 5.39 4.39
N SER A 157 -15.50 4.31 4.64
CA SER A 157 -15.59 3.07 3.88
C SER A 157 -16.96 2.42 3.97
N SER A 158 -17.56 2.39 5.17
CA SER A 158 -18.88 1.81 5.40
C SER A 158 -19.95 2.57 4.62
N ILE A 159 -19.90 3.89 4.63
CA ILE A 159 -20.81 4.74 3.84
C ILE A 159 -20.61 4.47 2.35
N GLY A 160 -19.36 4.44 1.85
CA GLY A 160 -19.08 4.11 0.45
C GLY A 160 -19.64 2.75 0.02
N GLN A 161 -19.52 1.73 0.88
CA GLN A 161 -20.05 0.39 0.64
C GLN A 161 -21.58 0.35 0.68
N VAL A 162 -22.21 1.05 1.65
CA VAL A 162 -23.67 1.11 1.81
C VAL A 162 -24.34 1.78 0.61
N PHE A 163 -23.73 2.84 0.06
CA PHE A 163 -24.20 3.53 -1.14
C PHE A 163 -23.69 2.90 -2.45
N LYS A 164 -22.93 1.79 -2.38
CA LYS A 164 -22.34 1.07 -3.52
C LYS A 164 -21.59 2.00 -4.49
N LEU A 165 -20.81 2.92 -3.94
CA LEU A 165 -20.03 3.88 -4.73
C LEU A 165 -18.85 3.19 -5.42
N SER A 166 -18.31 3.83 -6.47
CA SER A 166 -17.08 3.37 -7.11
C SER A 166 -15.91 3.32 -6.13
N GLU A 167 -14.87 2.55 -6.45
CA GLU A 167 -13.68 2.44 -5.59
C GLU A 167 -13.01 3.79 -5.37
N GLU A 168 -12.91 4.62 -6.41
CA GLU A 168 -12.31 5.94 -6.30
C GLU A 168 -13.08 6.84 -5.31
N ARG A 169 -14.41 6.83 -5.39
CA ARG A 169 -15.28 7.56 -4.45
C ARG A 169 -15.18 6.99 -3.03
N THR A 170 -15.12 5.67 -2.90
CA THR A 170 -14.95 5.01 -1.59
C THR A 170 -13.60 5.38 -0.98
N LYS A 171 -12.50 5.39 -1.74
CA LYS A 171 -11.19 5.88 -1.30
C LYS A 171 -11.25 7.33 -0.85
N THR A 172 -11.97 8.19 -1.57
CA THR A 172 -12.20 9.59 -1.16
C THR A 172 -12.97 9.67 0.16
N LEU A 173 -14.02 8.87 0.37
CA LEU A 173 -14.75 8.86 1.65
C LEU A 173 -13.91 8.30 2.81
N VAL A 174 -13.05 7.31 2.55
CA VAL A 174 -12.06 6.81 3.53
C VAL A 174 -11.12 7.93 3.97
N ALA A 175 -10.66 8.75 3.02
CA ALA A 175 -9.84 9.93 3.29
C ALA A 175 -10.63 11.04 4.02
N CYS A 176 -11.88 11.28 3.63
CA CYS A 176 -12.79 12.20 4.35
C CYS A 176 -12.96 11.79 5.82
N GLY A 177 -13.09 10.49 6.08
CA GLY A 177 -13.17 9.93 7.41
C GLY A 177 -11.89 10.08 8.22
N ALA A 178 -10.73 9.82 7.62
CA ALA A 178 -9.43 10.06 8.27
C ALA A 178 -9.25 11.54 8.60
N ALA A 179 -9.51 12.43 7.64
CA ALA A 179 -9.42 13.87 7.81
C ALA A 179 -10.35 14.38 8.91
N GLY A 180 -11.61 13.94 8.91
CA GLY A 180 -12.60 14.27 9.93
C GLY A 180 -12.19 13.80 11.32
N GLY A 181 -11.67 12.57 11.43
CA GLY A 181 -11.19 12.04 12.70
C GLY A 181 -10.03 12.83 13.29
N ILE A 182 -9.02 13.15 12.47
CA ILE A 182 -7.86 13.95 12.88
C ILE A 182 -8.28 15.38 13.22
N ALA A 183 -9.11 16.01 12.39
CA ALA A 183 -9.63 17.35 12.61
C ALA A 183 -10.35 17.47 13.95
N ALA A 184 -11.28 16.54 14.22
CA ALA A 184 -12.11 16.52 15.43
C ALA A 184 -11.30 16.32 16.73
N ILE A 185 -10.20 15.58 16.72
CA ILE A 185 -9.36 15.39 17.92
C ILE A 185 -8.48 16.61 18.18
N PHE A 186 -7.96 17.24 17.13
CA PHE A 186 -6.96 18.29 17.25
C PHE A 186 -7.47 19.70 17.18
N ASN A 187 -8.74 19.90 16.83
CA ASN A 187 -9.24 21.20 16.45
C ASN A 187 -8.41 21.78 15.28
N ALA A 188 -8.17 20.93 14.28
CA ALA A 188 -7.23 21.20 13.18
C ALA A 188 -7.77 20.71 11.82
N PRO A 189 -8.85 21.32 11.29
CA PRO A 189 -9.49 20.88 10.05
C PRO A 189 -8.59 20.97 8.81
N ILE A 190 -7.76 22.00 8.68
CA ILE A 190 -6.90 22.15 7.49
C ILE A 190 -5.83 21.07 7.50
N ALA A 191 -5.22 20.86 8.65
CA ALA A 191 -4.16 19.89 8.83
C ALA A 191 -4.67 18.44 8.73
N GLY A 192 -5.88 18.16 9.23
CA GLY A 192 -6.55 16.87 9.03
C GLY A 192 -6.81 16.58 7.55
N ALA A 193 -7.25 17.59 6.78
CA ALA A 193 -7.45 17.44 5.33
C ALA A 193 -6.12 17.16 4.62
N ILE A 194 -5.06 17.93 4.92
CA ILE A 194 -3.75 17.74 4.31
C ILE A 194 -3.12 16.39 4.71
N PHE A 195 -3.30 15.93 5.95
CA PHE A 195 -2.88 14.58 6.37
C PHE A 195 -3.53 13.50 5.50
N ALA A 196 -4.83 13.59 5.23
CA ALA A 196 -5.51 12.61 4.39
C ALA A 196 -5.00 12.65 2.93
N MET A 197 -4.65 13.82 2.41
CA MET A 197 -4.14 13.96 1.04
C MET A 197 -2.67 13.50 0.91
N GLU A 198 -1.82 13.93 1.83
CA GLU A 198 -0.37 13.69 1.82
C GLU A 198 -0.01 12.27 2.29
N VAL A 199 -0.68 11.75 3.32
CA VAL A 199 -0.33 10.45 3.94
C VAL A 199 -1.22 9.31 3.45
N ILE A 200 -2.54 9.51 3.33
CA ILE A 200 -3.48 8.42 3.02
C ILE A 200 -3.65 8.21 1.51
N LEU A 201 -3.93 9.29 0.76
CA LEU A 201 -4.21 9.21 -0.67
C LEU A 201 -2.96 9.32 -1.55
N ASN A 202 -1.90 9.96 -1.05
CA ASN A 202 -0.66 10.26 -1.77
C ASN A 202 -0.92 10.90 -3.16
N ARG A 203 -1.96 11.74 -3.28
CA ARG A 203 -2.31 12.46 -4.51
C ARG A 203 -3.18 13.67 -4.19
N ILE A 204 -2.97 14.77 -4.92
CA ILE A 204 -3.78 15.99 -4.81
C ILE A 204 -4.71 16.07 -6.02
N ASN A 205 -6.00 15.81 -5.82
CA ASN A 205 -7.04 16.04 -6.81
C ASN A 205 -7.96 17.15 -6.29
N THR A 206 -8.09 18.22 -7.06
CA THR A 206 -8.83 19.44 -6.69
C THR A 206 -10.30 19.19 -6.37
N VAL A 207 -10.94 18.24 -7.05
CA VAL A 207 -12.37 17.92 -6.83
C VAL A 207 -12.55 17.17 -5.51
N TYR A 208 -11.68 16.19 -5.22
CA TYR A 208 -11.76 15.42 -3.98
C TYR A 208 -11.25 16.19 -2.76
N PHE A 209 -10.35 17.15 -2.97
CA PHE A 209 -9.88 18.05 -1.92
C PHE A 209 -11.05 18.79 -1.26
N GLY A 210 -11.99 19.33 -2.05
CA GLY A 210 -13.17 20.01 -1.52
C GLY A 210 -14.03 19.11 -0.61
N ALA A 211 -14.24 17.85 -1.00
CA ALA A 211 -15.01 16.88 -0.21
C ALA A 211 -14.32 16.56 1.13
N VAL A 212 -13.00 16.38 1.11
CA VAL A 212 -12.18 16.11 2.31
C VAL A 212 -12.21 17.29 3.28
N VAL A 213 -12.09 18.52 2.77
CA VAL A 213 -12.18 19.74 3.59
C VAL A 213 -13.57 19.88 4.22
N ILE A 214 -14.64 19.66 3.46
CA ILE A 214 -16.01 19.72 4.00
C ILE A 214 -16.20 18.71 5.13
N SER A 215 -15.69 17.48 4.95
CA SER A 215 -15.74 16.44 5.99
C SER A 215 -14.95 16.87 7.24
N ALA A 216 -13.74 17.40 7.06
CA ALA A 216 -12.90 17.85 8.17
C ALA A 216 -13.56 18.98 8.97
N VAL A 217 -14.09 20.00 8.29
CA VAL A 217 -14.80 21.13 8.91
C VAL A 217 -16.05 20.66 9.63
N ALA A 218 -16.84 19.77 9.03
CA ALA A 218 -18.04 19.25 9.66
C ALA A 218 -17.73 18.41 10.91
N ALA A 219 -16.69 17.57 10.85
CA ALA A 219 -16.25 16.76 11.99
C ALA A 219 -15.76 17.64 13.15
N ASP A 220 -14.96 18.65 12.83
CA ASP A 220 -14.43 19.61 13.80
C ASP A 220 -15.55 20.42 14.47
N ALA A 221 -16.47 20.97 13.69
CA ALA A 221 -17.63 21.71 14.20
C ALA A 221 -18.50 20.84 15.13
N VAL A 222 -18.75 19.58 14.76
CA VAL A 222 -19.47 18.64 15.62
C VAL A 222 -18.69 18.37 16.91
N ALA A 223 -17.39 18.11 16.82
CA ALA A 223 -16.56 17.85 18.00
C ALA A 223 -16.54 19.04 18.97
N HIS A 224 -16.48 20.28 18.46
CA HIS A 224 -16.52 21.49 19.28
C HIS A 224 -17.79 21.61 20.10
N MET A 225 -18.93 21.17 19.57
CA MET A 225 -20.20 21.23 20.30
C MET A 225 -20.20 20.37 21.57
N PHE A 226 -19.42 19.28 21.60
CA PHE A 226 -19.38 18.34 22.72
C PHE A 226 -18.13 18.48 23.59
N ILE A 227 -16.97 18.72 22.99
CA ILE A 227 -15.67 18.70 23.67
C ILE A 227 -15.20 20.13 24.03
N GLY A 228 -15.78 21.15 23.39
CA GLY A 228 -15.38 22.55 23.54
C GLY A 228 -14.25 22.96 22.59
N ASN A 229 -13.94 24.26 22.59
CA ASN A 229 -13.01 24.90 21.64
C ASN A 229 -11.61 25.15 22.25
N ASN A 230 -11.02 24.11 22.84
CA ASN A 230 -9.68 24.20 23.40
C ASN A 230 -8.65 23.62 22.43
N ARG A 231 -7.55 24.35 22.23
CA ARG A 231 -6.39 23.86 21.48
C ARG A 231 -5.66 22.80 22.30
N ALA A 232 -4.96 21.91 21.61
CA ALA A 232 -4.15 20.90 22.26
C ALA A 232 -2.99 21.49 23.08
N PHE A 233 -2.39 22.59 22.62
CA PHE A 233 -1.29 23.26 23.33
C PHE A 233 -1.55 24.76 23.49
N LEU A 234 -1.63 25.21 24.73
CA LEU A 234 -1.62 26.62 25.10
C LEU A 234 -0.19 27.01 25.47
N ILE A 235 0.48 27.76 24.58
CA ILE A 235 1.90 28.08 24.72
C ILE A 235 2.17 29.59 24.66
N PRO A 236 3.34 30.02 25.16
CA PRO A 236 3.84 31.36 24.87
C PRO A 236 3.97 31.61 23.37
N GLN A 237 3.75 32.85 22.95
CA GLN A 237 4.02 33.27 21.58
C GLN A 237 5.52 33.46 21.41
N TYR A 238 6.15 32.46 20.82
CA TYR A 238 7.56 32.51 20.40
C TYR A 238 7.69 33.20 19.06
N LYS A 239 8.76 33.99 18.92
CA LYS A 239 9.21 34.58 17.66
C LYS A 239 10.66 34.18 17.40
N MET A 240 11.09 34.33 16.16
CA MET A 240 12.51 34.26 15.83
C MET A 240 13.21 35.51 16.39
N GLU A 241 14.33 35.31 17.08
CA GLU A 241 15.10 36.44 17.64
C GLU A 241 16.16 36.96 16.66
N SER A 242 16.68 36.09 15.79
CA SER A 242 17.71 36.44 14.80
C SER A 242 17.61 35.60 13.52
N PRO A 243 17.86 36.14 12.32
CA PRO A 243 17.91 35.34 11.09
C PRO A 243 18.95 34.22 11.11
N TRP A 244 20.05 34.40 11.86
CA TRP A 244 21.09 33.39 12.04
C TRP A 244 20.58 32.14 12.78
N GLU A 245 19.46 32.26 13.49
CA GLU A 245 18.79 31.15 14.15
C GLU A 245 18.36 30.06 13.15
N LEU A 246 18.13 30.42 11.87
CA LEU A 246 17.81 29.44 10.82
C LEU A 246 18.92 28.39 10.63
N LEU A 247 20.19 28.73 10.89
CA LEU A 247 21.28 27.75 10.85
C LEU A 247 21.18 26.74 12.01
N LEU A 248 20.76 27.20 13.19
CA LEU A 248 20.53 26.33 14.36
C LEU A 248 19.32 25.42 14.12
N TYR A 249 18.26 25.95 13.51
CA TYR A 249 17.10 25.18 13.09
C TYR A 249 17.43 24.17 11.98
N ALA A 250 18.35 24.48 11.07
CA ALA A 250 18.85 23.52 10.09
C ALA A 250 19.64 22.38 10.76
N LEU A 251 20.47 22.69 11.76
CA LEU A 251 21.17 21.68 12.56
C LEU A 251 20.19 20.78 13.32
N LEU A 252 19.16 21.37 13.93
CA LEU A 252 18.09 20.61 14.58
C LEU A 252 17.38 19.67 13.59
N ALA A 253 17.17 20.10 12.34
CA ALA A 253 16.56 19.26 11.30
C ALA A 253 17.35 17.99 11.02
N ILE A 254 18.69 18.12 10.97
CA ILE A 254 19.61 17.01 10.76
C ILE A 254 19.47 16.02 11.93
N ILE A 255 19.57 16.49 13.17
CA ILE A 255 19.46 15.65 14.37
C ILE A 255 18.08 14.96 14.42
N ALA A 256 17.01 15.70 14.14
CA ALA A 256 15.65 15.18 14.08
C ALA A 256 15.48 14.10 13.00
N ALA A 257 16.11 14.26 11.83
CA ALA A 257 16.07 13.26 10.75
C ALA A 257 16.74 11.94 11.18
N PHE A 258 17.97 12.00 11.71
CA PHE A 258 18.68 10.80 12.17
C PHE A 258 17.93 10.07 13.29
N THR A 259 17.41 10.82 14.26
CA THR A 259 16.71 10.25 15.40
C THR A 259 15.32 9.70 15.04
N SER A 260 14.58 10.35 14.13
CA SER A 260 13.27 9.86 13.66
C SER A 260 13.37 8.61 12.78
N VAL A 261 14.38 8.53 11.91
CA VAL A 261 14.70 7.31 11.15
C VAL A 261 15.13 6.19 12.10
N GLY A 262 15.95 6.52 13.11
CA GLY A 262 16.33 5.59 14.17
C GLY A 262 15.12 5.04 14.92
N PHE A 263 14.20 5.91 15.34
CA PHE A 263 12.94 5.52 15.97
C PHE A 263 12.14 4.56 15.09
N SER A 264 11.95 4.88 13.81
CA SER A 264 11.20 4.05 12.88
C SER A 264 11.80 2.65 12.75
N ARG A 265 13.13 2.54 12.60
CA ARG A 265 13.82 1.23 12.50
C ARG A 265 13.76 0.43 13.79
N ILE A 266 13.98 1.08 14.94
CA ILE A 266 13.96 0.41 16.24
C ILE A 266 12.55 -0.06 16.59
N LEU A 267 11.50 0.70 16.22
CA LEU A 267 10.11 0.29 16.38
C LEU A 267 9.83 -1.04 15.66
N TYR A 268 10.16 -1.12 14.38
CA TYR A 268 9.96 -2.34 13.60
C TYR A 268 10.85 -3.50 14.03
N TRP A 269 12.08 -3.21 14.45
CA TRP A 269 12.94 -4.21 15.08
C TRP A 269 12.34 -4.75 16.39
N SER A 270 11.68 -3.89 17.19
CA SER A 270 11.01 -4.32 18.41
C SER A 270 9.80 -5.22 18.11
N GLU A 271 9.02 -4.94 17.06
CA GLU A 271 7.95 -5.83 16.59
C GLU A 271 8.52 -7.23 16.27
N ASP A 272 9.66 -7.30 15.57
CA ASP A 272 10.31 -8.58 15.23
C ASP A 272 10.78 -9.36 16.45
N LEU A 273 11.27 -8.66 17.47
CA LEU A 273 11.66 -9.30 18.72
C LEU A 273 10.46 -9.91 19.42
N PHE A 274 9.37 -9.16 19.56
CA PHE A 274 8.14 -9.69 20.16
C PHE A 274 7.52 -10.82 19.33
N GLU A 275 7.66 -10.80 18.01
CA GLU A 275 7.23 -11.89 17.14
C GLU A 275 8.01 -13.19 17.40
N LYS A 276 9.33 -13.09 17.63
CA LYS A 276 10.20 -14.24 17.96
C LYS A 276 9.96 -14.87 19.34
N ILE A 277 9.27 -14.18 20.25
CA ILE A 277 8.95 -14.75 21.57
C ILE A 277 7.92 -15.87 21.41
N ASN A 278 8.27 -17.07 21.90
CA ASN A 278 7.43 -18.28 21.93
C ASN A 278 6.26 -18.14 22.94
N MET A 279 5.34 -17.21 22.66
CA MET A 279 4.15 -16.94 23.46
C MET A 279 2.97 -16.65 22.54
N SER A 280 1.76 -16.99 22.97
CA SER A 280 0.55 -16.73 22.18
C SER A 280 0.35 -15.23 21.92
N GLU A 281 -0.10 -14.87 20.71
CA GLU A 281 -0.23 -13.48 20.26
C GLU A 281 -1.07 -12.61 21.20
N TRP A 282 -2.13 -13.17 21.81
CA TRP A 282 -3.02 -12.44 22.71
C TRP A 282 -2.40 -12.13 24.08
N LEU A 283 -1.31 -12.80 24.48
CA LEU A 283 -0.57 -12.54 25.72
C LEU A 283 0.56 -11.53 25.54
N LYS A 284 1.03 -11.31 24.30
CA LYS A 284 2.15 -10.40 24.00
C LYS A 284 1.90 -8.97 24.51
N PRO A 285 0.70 -8.37 24.33
CA PRO A 285 0.42 -7.04 24.88
C PRO A 285 0.51 -6.97 26.40
N ALA A 286 0.21 -8.04 27.14
CA ALA A 286 0.36 -8.08 28.60
C ALA A 286 1.84 -8.00 29.03
N LEU A 287 2.73 -8.70 28.30
CA LEU A 287 4.18 -8.59 28.50
C LEU A 287 4.68 -7.18 28.16
N GLY A 288 4.19 -6.59 27.07
CA GLY A 288 4.48 -5.19 26.74
C GLY A 288 4.04 -4.23 27.84
N GLY A 289 2.85 -4.43 28.39
CA GLY A 289 2.31 -3.69 29.53
C GLY A 289 3.17 -3.85 30.80
N LEU A 290 3.62 -5.06 31.11
CA LEU A 290 4.53 -5.31 32.23
C LEU A 290 5.84 -4.51 32.09
N LEU A 291 6.48 -4.58 30.92
CA LEU A 291 7.74 -3.87 30.64
C LEU A 291 7.55 -2.34 30.66
N LEU A 292 6.44 -1.87 30.09
CA LEU A 292 6.04 -0.47 30.15
C LEU A 292 5.86 0.00 31.60
N GLY A 293 5.19 -0.80 32.42
CA GLY A 293 4.96 -0.52 33.82
C GLY A 293 6.25 -0.43 34.64
N LEU A 294 7.19 -1.36 34.43
CA LEU A 294 8.53 -1.30 35.03
C LEU A 294 9.28 -0.03 34.62
N LEU A 295 9.17 0.38 33.36
CA LEU A 295 9.75 1.63 32.87
C LEU A 295 9.05 2.86 33.47
N GLY A 296 7.75 2.75 33.74
CA GLY A 296 6.98 3.74 34.49
C GLY A 296 7.51 3.97 35.91
N LEU A 297 7.95 2.92 36.61
CA LEU A 297 8.61 3.06 37.92
C LEU A 297 9.92 3.85 37.83
N VAL A 298 10.71 3.59 36.79
CA VAL A 298 11.94 4.35 36.52
C VAL A 298 11.61 5.82 36.27
N SER A 299 10.62 6.09 35.41
CA SER A 299 10.16 7.46 35.14
C SER A 299 9.62 8.15 36.39
N TYR A 300 8.84 7.46 37.22
CA TYR A 300 8.30 7.97 38.48
C TYR A 300 9.43 8.41 39.41
N LYS A 301 10.45 7.57 39.58
CA LYS A 301 11.60 7.86 40.45
C LYS A 301 12.43 9.03 39.94
N THR A 302 12.66 9.12 38.63
CA THR A 302 13.54 10.14 38.06
C THR A 302 12.84 11.49 37.84
N THR A 303 11.51 11.49 37.73
CA THR A 303 10.73 12.70 37.41
C THR A 303 9.87 13.18 38.57
N MET A 304 10.45 13.22 39.77
CA MET A 304 9.84 13.79 40.98
C MET A 304 8.46 13.20 41.33
N GLY A 305 8.26 11.90 41.08
CA GLY A 305 7.00 11.21 41.40
C GLY A 305 5.91 11.33 40.33
N ILE A 306 6.22 11.79 39.11
CA ILE A 306 5.25 11.84 38.01
C ILE A 306 5.70 10.90 36.90
N PRO A 307 4.94 9.84 36.55
CA PRO A 307 5.29 8.89 35.50
C PRO A 307 5.02 9.48 34.10
N ARG A 308 5.82 10.47 33.69
CA ARG A 308 5.64 11.33 32.50
C ARG A 308 5.63 10.61 31.15
N VAL A 309 5.94 9.31 31.12
CA VAL A 309 6.06 8.48 29.92
C VAL A 309 4.74 7.80 29.52
N PHE A 310 3.80 7.66 30.44
CA PHE A 310 2.52 7.00 30.18
C PHE A 310 1.58 7.82 29.30
N GLY A 311 0.67 7.12 28.64
CA GLY A 311 -0.39 7.70 27.81
C GLY A 311 0.13 8.51 26.61
N VAL A 312 -0.69 9.47 26.18
CA VAL A 312 -0.44 10.32 25.01
C VAL A 312 0.77 11.24 25.23
N GLY A 313 0.87 11.82 26.43
CA GLY A 313 2.02 12.62 26.86
C GLY A 313 1.94 14.13 26.58
N TYR A 314 0.78 14.67 26.20
CA TYR A 314 0.60 16.12 26.02
C TYR A 314 0.90 16.93 27.29
N GLU A 315 0.53 16.41 28.47
CA GLU A 315 0.83 17.02 29.77
C GLU A 315 2.34 17.15 30.05
N THR A 316 3.16 16.29 29.45
CA THR A 316 4.63 16.35 29.55
C THR A 316 5.24 17.24 28.48
N ILE A 317 4.63 17.31 27.29
CA ILE A 317 5.07 18.22 26.23
C ILE A 317 4.90 19.67 26.68
N THR A 318 3.79 20.01 27.33
CA THR A 318 3.48 21.39 27.71
C THR A 318 4.61 22.08 28.48
N PRO A 319 5.12 21.57 29.63
CA PRO A 319 6.20 22.25 30.35
C PRO A 319 7.53 22.32 29.56
N ALA A 320 7.77 21.41 28.61
CA ALA A 320 8.91 21.53 27.70
C ALA A 320 8.72 22.68 26.69
N LEU A 321 7.50 22.87 26.19
CA LEU A 321 7.12 24.02 25.36
C LEU A 321 7.16 25.35 26.13
N PHE A 322 6.94 25.35 27.44
CA PHE A 322 7.18 26.54 28.29
C PHE A 322 8.65 26.78 28.62
N GLY A 323 9.54 25.82 28.30
CA GLY A 323 10.97 25.90 28.61
C GLY A 323 11.30 25.67 30.08
N GLU A 324 10.41 25.04 30.85
CA GLU A 324 10.55 24.80 32.30
C GLU A 324 11.42 23.58 32.62
N MET A 325 11.63 22.69 31.65
CA MET A 325 12.40 21.46 31.85
C MET A 325 13.90 21.66 31.60
N ALA A 326 14.72 21.00 32.43
CA ALA A 326 16.17 20.96 32.24
C ALA A 326 16.56 20.01 31.10
N ALA A 327 17.66 20.32 30.39
CA ALA A 327 18.09 19.59 29.20
C ALA A 327 18.32 18.08 29.44
N HIS A 328 18.85 17.71 30.62
CA HIS A 328 19.07 16.31 30.97
C HIS A 328 17.76 15.56 31.22
N VAL A 329 16.72 16.24 31.74
CA VAL A 329 15.39 15.65 31.96
C VAL A 329 14.71 15.40 30.62
N THR A 330 14.74 16.38 29.71
CA THR A 330 14.14 16.23 28.38
C THR A 330 14.85 15.13 27.58
N LEU A 331 16.18 15.07 27.61
CA LEU A 331 16.92 14.00 26.93
C LEU A 331 16.62 12.61 27.51
N LEU A 332 16.48 12.49 28.83
CA LEU A 332 16.06 11.25 29.47
C LEU A 332 14.63 10.87 29.05
N LEU A 333 13.69 11.81 29.07
CA LEU A 333 12.30 11.57 28.68
C LEU A 333 12.18 11.18 27.21
N PHE A 334 13.02 11.70 26.33
CA PHE A 334 13.13 11.22 24.94
C PHE A 334 13.43 9.71 24.90
N LEU A 335 14.46 9.25 25.60
CA LEU A 335 14.86 7.84 25.64
C LEU A 335 13.80 6.95 26.29
N LEU A 336 13.22 7.41 27.40
CA LEU A 336 12.17 6.66 28.09
C LEU A 336 10.89 6.56 27.25
N LYS A 337 10.48 7.63 26.56
CA LYS A 337 9.31 7.61 25.67
C LYS A 337 9.52 6.71 24.47
N LEU A 338 10.73 6.69 23.91
CA LEU A 338 11.13 5.74 22.87
C LEU A 338 10.85 4.32 23.35
N LEU A 339 11.49 3.88 24.44
CA LEU A 339 11.33 2.53 25.00
C LEU A 339 9.87 2.20 25.37
N ALA A 340 9.16 3.14 25.99
CA ALA A 340 7.75 2.99 26.34
C ALA A 340 6.88 2.68 25.10
N THR A 341 7.14 3.40 24.00
CA THR A 341 6.42 3.22 22.74
C THR A 341 6.77 1.88 22.08
N LEU A 342 8.04 1.45 22.14
CA LEU A 342 8.47 0.12 21.67
C LEU A 342 7.77 -1.01 22.42
N PHE A 343 7.71 -0.94 23.76
CA PHE A 343 7.03 -1.98 24.54
C PHE A 343 5.52 -2.00 24.31
N THR A 344 4.92 -0.84 24.07
CA THR A 344 3.47 -0.74 23.81
C THR A 344 3.12 -1.26 22.41
N LEU A 345 3.74 -0.75 21.35
CA LEU A 345 3.39 -1.12 19.98
C LEU A 345 4.09 -2.39 19.50
N GLY A 346 5.35 -2.59 19.86
CA GLY A 346 6.12 -3.78 19.51
C GLY A 346 5.47 -5.08 20.01
N SER A 347 4.85 -5.03 21.19
CA SER A 347 4.10 -6.15 21.76
C SER A 347 2.77 -6.47 21.06
N GLY A 348 2.34 -5.62 20.12
CA GLY A 348 1.10 -5.78 19.36
C GLY A 348 -0.12 -5.10 19.98
N ASN A 349 0.06 -4.16 20.91
CA ASN A 349 -1.07 -3.37 21.42
C ASN A 349 -1.59 -2.37 20.37
N SER A 350 -2.74 -1.75 20.64
CA SER A 350 -3.38 -0.80 19.71
C SER A 350 -3.15 0.64 20.14
N GLY A 351 -2.73 1.50 19.21
CA GLY A 351 -2.43 2.90 19.50
C GLY A 351 -2.15 3.70 18.23
N GLY A 352 -1.57 4.88 18.35
CA GLY A 352 -1.02 5.68 17.26
C GLY A 352 0.42 6.11 17.57
N ILE A 353 1.23 6.32 16.54
CA ILE A 353 2.63 6.78 16.68
C ILE A 353 2.78 8.29 16.59
N PHE A 354 1.70 9.01 16.26
CA PHE A 354 1.71 10.45 16.07
C PHE A 354 2.12 11.19 17.35
N ALA A 355 1.38 11.04 18.46
CA ALA A 355 1.75 11.69 19.73
C ALA A 355 3.15 11.31 20.26
N PRO A 356 3.59 10.03 20.26
CA PRO A 356 4.96 9.69 20.62
C PRO A 356 6.03 10.41 19.78
N SER A 357 5.82 10.56 18.47
CA SER A 357 6.72 11.31 17.61
C SER A 357 6.77 12.79 17.98
N LEU A 358 5.61 13.40 18.27
CA LEU A 358 5.57 14.79 18.74
C LEU A 358 6.29 14.96 20.08
N PHE A 359 6.08 14.03 21.01
CA PHE A 359 6.71 14.02 22.32
C PHE A 359 8.23 13.96 22.18
N MET A 360 8.73 12.97 21.43
CA MET A 360 10.16 12.77 21.22
C MET A 360 10.77 13.99 20.54
N GLY A 361 10.13 14.54 19.50
CA GLY A 361 10.56 15.76 18.85
C GLY A 361 10.60 16.98 19.79
N SER A 362 9.59 17.14 20.65
CA SER A 362 9.53 18.20 21.65
C SER A 362 10.67 18.10 22.66
N MET A 363 10.92 16.90 23.20
CA MET A 363 12.01 16.66 24.14
C MET A 363 13.39 16.86 23.50
N LEU A 364 13.58 16.40 22.27
CA LEU A 364 14.81 16.61 21.51
C LEU A 364 15.05 18.10 21.25
N GLY A 365 14.03 18.81 20.77
CA GLY A 365 14.06 20.24 20.52
C GLY A 365 14.28 21.06 21.79
N ALA A 366 13.63 20.73 22.90
CA ALA A 366 13.84 21.40 24.17
C ALA A 366 15.28 21.23 24.69
N SER A 367 15.83 20.02 24.56
CA SER A 367 17.22 19.72 24.94
C SER A 367 18.20 20.52 24.09
N PHE A 368 17.99 20.54 22.77
CA PHE A 368 18.79 21.31 21.83
C PHE A 368 18.68 22.82 22.10
N GLY A 369 17.47 23.32 22.33
CA GLY A 369 17.21 24.72 22.66
C GLY A 369 17.92 25.18 23.93
N LYS A 370 17.92 24.36 24.99
CA LYS A 370 18.69 24.67 26.21
C LYS A 370 20.19 24.71 25.95
N TRP A 371 20.70 23.81 25.11
CA TRP A 371 22.10 23.83 24.69
C TRP A 371 22.43 25.07 23.86
N THR A 372 21.61 25.44 22.87
CA THR A 372 21.83 26.63 22.04
C THR A 372 21.70 27.92 22.84
N SER A 373 20.76 28.02 23.79
CA SER A 373 20.68 29.20 24.66
C SER A 373 21.91 29.36 25.56
N ALA A 374 22.56 28.25 25.94
CA ALA A 374 23.79 28.29 26.74
C ALA A 374 25.03 28.69 25.90
N VAL A 375 25.11 28.23 24.65
CA VAL A 375 26.27 28.48 23.77
C VAL A 375 26.14 29.77 22.97
N PHE A 376 24.92 30.11 22.53
CA PHE A 376 24.60 31.24 21.65
C PHE A 376 23.47 32.13 22.24
N PRO A 377 23.64 32.72 23.43
CA PRO A 377 22.58 33.42 24.15
C PRO A 377 22.00 34.64 23.41
N ASN A 378 22.78 35.27 22.52
CA ASN A 378 22.37 36.45 21.76
C ASN A 378 21.69 36.11 20.40
N ILE A 379 21.60 34.83 20.06
CA ILE A 379 21.06 34.36 18.75
C ILE A 379 19.85 33.44 18.97
N ALA A 380 19.92 32.56 19.95
CA ALA A 380 18.91 31.52 20.16
C ALA A 380 17.66 32.07 20.86
N ALA A 381 16.47 31.75 20.33
CA ALA A 381 15.23 31.95 21.06
C ALA A 381 15.15 31.04 22.31
N GLY A 382 14.12 31.24 23.12
CA GLY A 382 13.85 30.38 24.26
C GLY A 382 13.70 28.91 23.86
N SER A 383 14.11 27.99 24.74
CA SER A 383 14.11 26.55 24.45
C SER A 383 12.74 25.98 24.03
N GLY A 384 11.64 26.63 24.41
CA GLY A 384 10.29 26.26 23.98
C GLY A 384 10.06 26.44 22.48
N ALA A 385 10.69 27.42 21.84
CA ALA A 385 10.64 27.60 20.38
C ALA A 385 11.27 26.40 19.65
N TYR A 386 12.44 25.95 20.11
CA TYR A 386 13.11 24.76 19.59
C TYR A 386 12.34 23.48 19.89
N ALA A 387 11.69 23.37 21.05
CA ALA A 387 10.81 22.24 21.36
C ALA A 387 9.64 22.15 20.38
N LEU A 388 9.02 23.29 20.05
CA LEU A 388 7.96 23.37 19.05
C LEU A 388 8.48 22.96 17.66
N VAL A 389 9.55 23.58 17.17
CA VAL A 389 10.10 23.24 15.85
C VAL A 389 10.59 21.79 15.78
N GLY A 390 11.20 21.28 16.86
CA GLY A 390 11.65 19.90 17.00
C GLY A 390 10.52 18.88 16.94
N MET A 391 9.35 19.20 17.52
CA MET A 391 8.14 18.39 17.45
C MET A 391 7.69 18.17 16.00
N ALA A 392 7.58 19.24 15.21
CA ALA A 392 7.23 19.10 13.79
C ALA A 392 8.34 18.43 12.97
N ALA A 393 9.61 18.77 13.22
CA ALA A 393 10.74 18.21 12.49
C ALA A 393 10.85 16.69 12.65
N PHE A 394 10.79 16.19 13.89
CA PHE A 394 10.87 14.75 14.16
C PHE A 394 9.68 14.00 13.56
N PHE A 395 8.47 14.57 13.69
CA PHE A 395 7.27 13.98 13.09
C PHE A 395 7.37 13.93 11.56
N SER A 396 7.75 15.05 10.94
CA SER A 396 7.98 15.16 9.49
C SER A 396 9.01 14.14 8.98
N GLY A 397 10.14 14.02 9.68
CA GLY A 397 11.19 13.04 9.35
C GLY A 397 10.70 11.59 9.47
N ALA A 398 9.90 11.26 10.49
CA ALA A 398 9.33 9.93 10.64
C ALA A 398 8.26 9.62 9.57
N THR A 399 7.36 10.55 9.28
CA THR A 399 6.19 10.30 8.43
C THR A 399 6.38 10.64 6.96
N HIS A 400 7.44 11.37 6.62
CA HIS A 400 7.66 11.98 5.30
C HIS A 400 6.53 12.92 4.86
N ALA A 401 5.85 13.56 5.82
CA ALA A 401 4.70 14.43 5.61
C ALA A 401 4.94 15.87 6.14
N PRO A 402 5.78 16.68 5.46
CA PRO A 402 6.14 18.01 5.92
C PRO A 402 4.96 18.99 5.96
N MET A 403 4.05 18.95 4.98
CA MET A 403 2.92 19.89 4.93
C MET A 403 1.98 19.67 6.11
N THR A 404 1.68 18.39 6.38
CA THR A 404 0.93 17.97 7.55
C THR A 404 1.60 18.43 8.84
N ALA A 405 2.91 18.22 8.99
CA ALA A 405 3.65 18.58 10.20
C ALA A 405 3.56 20.08 10.51
N ILE A 406 3.73 20.93 9.49
CA ILE A 406 3.65 22.40 9.60
C ILE A 406 2.24 22.82 10.03
N LEU A 407 1.21 22.32 9.33
CA LEU A 407 -0.17 22.75 9.54
C LEU A 407 -0.75 22.24 10.86
N ILE A 408 -0.48 20.97 11.23
CA ILE A 408 -0.94 20.42 12.51
C ILE A 408 -0.37 21.26 13.64
N LEU A 409 0.93 21.55 13.60
CA LEU A 409 1.55 22.28 14.69
C LEU A 409 1.09 23.75 14.74
N PHE A 410 0.89 24.37 13.57
CA PHE A 410 0.31 25.70 13.50
C PHE A 410 -1.10 25.75 14.10
N GLU A 411 -2.01 24.84 13.72
CA GLU A 411 -3.38 24.85 14.25
C GLU A 411 -3.45 24.49 15.74
N MET A 412 -2.63 23.54 16.19
CA MET A 412 -2.60 23.11 17.59
C MET A 412 -2.01 24.16 18.55
N THR A 413 -1.19 25.11 18.05
CA THR A 413 -0.47 26.11 18.87
C THR A 413 -0.86 27.55 18.58
N ASN A 414 -1.36 27.83 17.37
CA ASN A 414 -1.65 29.15 16.82
C ASN A 414 -0.49 30.14 16.91
N ASN A 415 0.73 29.65 16.67
CA ASN A 415 1.92 30.48 16.59
C ASN A 415 2.44 30.54 15.14
N TYR A 416 1.96 31.51 14.38
CA TYR A 416 2.40 31.75 13.01
C TYR A 416 3.83 32.32 12.91
N GLN A 417 4.33 32.95 13.98
CA GLN A 417 5.61 33.68 13.93
C GLN A 417 6.81 32.74 13.74
N LEU A 418 6.67 31.45 14.08
CA LEU A 418 7.68 30.41 13.84
C LEU A 418 7.50 29.66 12.52
N ILE A 419 6.64 30.13 11.60
CA ILE A 419 6.38 29.39 10.36
C ILE A 419 7.62 29.22 9.47
N LEU A 420 8.51 30.23 9.42
CA LEU A 420 9.74 30.16 8.62
C LEU A 420 10.69 29.06 9.13
N PRO A 421 11.09 29.02 10.43
CA PRO A 421 11.82 27.90 11.01
C PRO A 421 11.14 26.55 10.81
N LEU A 422 9.81 26.50 11.02
CA LEU A 422 9.04 25.27 10.86
C LEU A 422 9.14 24.71 9.45
N MET A 423 8.92 25.52 8.43
CA MET A 423 9.03 25.10 7.03
C MET A 423 10.44 24.62 6.70
N LEU A 424 11.46 25.37 7.08
CA LEU A 424 12.85 25.00 6.82
C LEU A 424 13.21 23.66 7.47
N THR A 425 12.96 23.52 8.78
CA THR A 425 13.38 22.34 9.54
C THR A 425 12.58 21.10 9.14
N THR A 426 11.27 21.22 8.90
CA THR A 426 10.44 20.07 8.51
C THR A 426 10.77 19.55 7.12
N VAL A 427 10.99 20.43 6.15
CA VAL A 427 11.38 20.05 4.77
C VAL A 427 12.77 19.44 4.78
N LEU A 428 13.74 20.06 5.45
CA LEU A 428 15.11 19.53 5.53
C LEU A 428 15.15 18.19 6.26
N SER A 429 14.39 18.04 7.35
CA SER A 429 14.30 16.78 8.08
C SER A 429 13.67 15.66 7.24
N THR A 430 12.59 15.94 6.49
CA THR A 430 12.01 14.98 5.55
C THR A 430 13.00 14.62 4.44
N PHE A 431 13.67 15.60 3.83
CA PHE A 431 14.62 15.36 2.74
C PHE A 431 15.75 14.44 3.18
N ILE A 432 16.38 14.73 4.33
CA ILE A 432 17.45 13.89 4.88
C ILE A 432 16.91 12.50 5.26
N SER A 433 15.72 12.43 5.86
CA SER A 433 15.10 11.15 6.24
C SER A 433 14.84 10.26 5.03
N ARG A 434 14.38 10.82 3.89
CA ARG A 434 14.19 10.10 2.62
C ARG A 434 15.49 9.56 2.02
N ILE A 435 16.62 10.26 2.22
CA ILE A 435 17.94 9.76 1.82
C ILE A 435 18.36 8.58 2.72
N LEU A 436 18.11 8.68 4.02
CA LEU A 436 18.48 7.65 4.99
C LEU A 436 17.58 6.41 4.93
N SER A 437 16.28 6.59 4.64
CA SER A 437 15.26 5.56 4.55
C SER A 437 14.28 5.91 3.44
N LYS A 438 14.14 5.03 2.44
CA LYS A 438 13.16 5.24 1.36
C LYS A 438 11.73 5.25 1.90
N ASP A 439 11.46 4.36 2.84
CA ASP A 439 10.15 4.23 3.47
C ASP A 439 10.00 5.18 4.66
N SER A 440 8.79 5.74 4.81
CA SER A 440 8.37 6.41 6.04
C SER A 440 8.02 5.37 7.11
N ILE A 441 7.83 5.82 8.35
CA ILE A 441 7.36 4.97 9.44
C ILE A 441 6.04 4.27 9.08
N TYR A 442 5.20 4.83 8.22
CA TYR A 442 3.95 4.20 7.80
C TYR A 442 4.14 3.22 6.63
N THR A 443 4.89 3.60 5.59
CA THR A 443 5.09 2.74 4.41
C THR A 443 6.00 1.56 4.72
N LEU A 444 6.93 1.69 5.67
CA LEU A 444 7.86 0.62 6.04
C LEU A 444 7.12 -0.63 6.51
N LYS A 445 6.00 -0.51 7.24
CA LYS A 445 5.18 -1.68 7.60
C LYS A 445 4.64 -2.42 6.38
N LEU A 446 4.23 -1.67 5.36
CA LEU A 446 3.65 -2.21 4.14
C LEU A 446 4.73 -2.87 3.28
N THR A 447 5.87 -2.20 3.10
CA THR A 447 7.01 -2.73 2.36
C THR A 447 7.52 -4.04 2.99
N ARG A 448 7.56 -4.13 4.33
CA ARG A 448 7.91 -5.37 5.05
C ARG A 448 6.90 -6.51 4.85
N ARG A 449 5.64 -6.20 4.53
CA ARG A 449 4.59 -7.18 4.14
C ARG A 449 4.60 -7.50 2.63
N GLY A 450 5.58 -6.97 1.88
CA GLY A 450 5.66 -7.13 0.43
C GLY A 450 4.70 -6.23 -0.36
N ILE A 451 4.15 -5.19 0.28
CA ILE A 451 3.24 -4.23 -0.34
C ILE A 451 4.03 -2.95 -0.64
N GLN A 452 4.34 -2.74 -1.91
CA GLN A 452 4.98 -1.50 -2.37
C GLN A 452 3.90 -0.55 -2.87
N LEU A 453 3.78 0.59 -2.20
CA LEU A 453 2.99 1.72 -2.69
C LEU A 453 3.88 2.47 -3.68
N SER A 454 3.70 2.25 -4.99
CA SER A 454 4.47 2.96 -6.00
C SER A 454 4.03 4.43 -6.09
N ASP A 455 4.99 5.35 -5.96
CA ASP A 455 4.78 6.81 -6.00
C ASP A 455 4.42 7.36 -7.40
N THR A 456 4.24 6.49 -8.41
CA THR A 456 4.10 6.88 -9.83
C THR A 456 2.98 6.12 -10.51
N VAL A 457 1.73 6.35 -10.09
CA VAL A 457 0.58 5.60 -10.60
C VAL A 457 0.28 5.83 -12.10
N ASP A 458 0.69 6.96 -12.70
CA ASP A 458 0.28 7.30 -14.08
C ASP A 458 1.36 7.17 -15.16
N ILE A 459 2.66 7.18 -14.80
CA ILE A 459 3.75 7.00 -15.78
C ILE A 459 4.18 5.51 -15.89
N ASP A 460 3.93 4.71 -14.85
CA ASP A 460 4.39 3.33 -14.70
C ASP A 460 3.61 2.33 -15.60
N VAL A 461 2.34 2.64 -15.89
CA VAL A 461 1.49 1.74 -16.71
C VAL A 461 1.99 1.66 -18.16
N MET A 462 2.42 2.78 -18.75
CA MET A 462 2.98 2.81 -20.11
C MET A 462 4.46 2.39 -20.21
N GLN A 463 5.11 2.03 -19.10
CA GLN A 463 6.45 1.42 -19.12
C GLN A 463 6.42 -0.02 -19.61
N GLY A 464 5.31 -0.73 -19.37
CA GLY A 464 5.17 -2.15 -19.72
C GLY A 464 4.68 -2.43 -21.15
N VAL A 465 4.51 -1.41 -21.99
CA VAL A 465 4.04 -1.55 -23.37
C VAL A 465 5.05 -0.88 -24.30
N ASN A 466 5.60 -1.64 -25.23
CA ASN A 466 6.51 -1.13 -26.24
C ASN A 466 5.75 -0.49 -27.42
N VAL A 467 6.41 0.43 -28.12
CA VAL A 467 5.86 1.08 -29.31
C VAL A 467 5.45 0.05 -30.37
N GLU A 468 6.21 -1.05 -30.52
CA GLU A 468 5.90 -2.11 -31.48
C GLU A 468 4.51 -2.74 -31.29
N GLU A 469 4.05 -2.85 -30.05
CA GLU A 469 2.79 -3.50 -29.68
C GLU A 469 1.56 -2.70 -30.15
N VAL A 470 1.74 -1.39 -30.39
CA VAL A 470 0.62 -0.44 -30.57
C VAL A 470 0.75 0.46 -31.80
N MET A 471 1.93 0.53 -32.42
CA MET A 471 2.17 1.41 -33.57
C MET A 471 1.28 1.06 -34.75
N THR A 472 0.88 2.08 -35.50
CA THR A 472 0.17 1.86 -36.76
C THR A 472 1.18 1.49 -37.86
N ARG A 473 1.15 0.23 -38.30
CA ARG A 473 1.99 -0.29 -39.40
C ARG A 473 1.47 0.08 -40.78
N ASP A 474 0.15 0.23 -40.93
CA ASP A 474 -0.49 0.70 -42.16
C ASP A 474 -0.66 2.22 -42.13
N PHE A 475 0.30 2.93 -42.73
CA PHE A 475 0.33 4.39 -42.75
C PHE A 475 0.50 4.94 -44.16
N ASP A 476 -0.33 5.93 -44.48
CA ASP A 476 -0.13 6.76 -45.66
C ASP A 476 1.14 7.60 -45.51
N PHE A 477 1.83 7.77 -46.62
CA PHE A 477 3.00 8.63 -46.76
C PHE A 477 2.89 9.44 -48.06
N VAL A 478 3.73 10.47 -48.17
CA VAL A 478 3.86 11.27 -49.39
C VAL A 478 5.32 11.31 -49.83
N THR A 479 5.57 11.71 -51.07
CA THR A 479 6.92 11.86 -51.62
C THR A 479 7.27 13.33 -51.80
N LEU A 480 8.55 13.65 -51.93
CA LEU A 480 9.04 15.05 -52.05
C LEU A 480 8.58 15.75 -53.34
N ASP A 481 8.37 14.97 -54.40
CA ASP A 481 7.96 15.42 -55.74
C ASP A 481 6.45 15.59 -55.90
N MET A 482 5.64 15.17 -54.92
CA MET A 482 4.20 15.35 -54.93
C MET A 482 3.84 16.85 -54.97
N SER A 483 2.89 17.22 -55.83
CA SER A 483 2.46 18.61 -55.95
C SER A 483 1.69 19.06 -54.70
N LEU A 484 1.79 20.33 -54.31
CA LEU A 484 1.03 20.84 -53.17
C LEU A 484 -0.48 20.79 -53.38
N LYS A 485 -0.94 20.75 -54.64
CA LYS A 485 -2.37 20.57 -54.97
C LYS A 485 -2.83 19.15 -54.61
N ASP A 486 -2.06 18.14 -55.00
CA ASP A 486 -2.41 16.75 -54.69
C ASP A 486 -2.32 16.49 -53.18
N LEU A 487 -1.35 17.12 -52.50
CA LEU A 487 -1.24 17.09 -51.04
C LEU A 487 -2.47 17.71 -50.35
N ASP A 488 -2.96 18.84 -50.86
CA ASP A 488 -4.17 19.51 -50.36
C ASP A 488 -5.41 18.62 -50.51
N ASP A 489 -5.61 18.07 -51.71
CA ASP A 489 -6.68 17.12 -51.99
C ASP A 489 -6.60 15.89 -51.07
N LEU A 490 -5.39 15.41 -50.77
CA LEU A 490 -5.14 14.29 -49.86
C LEU A 490 -5.47 14.63 -48.40
N PHE A 491 -5.19 15.86 -47.94
CA PHE A 491 -5.58 16.31 -46.61
C PHE A 491 -7.09 16.45 -46.47
N VAL A 492 -7.77 17.00 -47.49
CA VAL A 492 -9.23 17.12 -47.52
C VAL A 492 -9.88 15.75 -47.53
N LYS A 493 -9.38 14.81 -48.36
CA LYS A 493 -9.96 13.48 -48.51
C LYS A 493 -9.83 12.61 -47.26
N ASN A 494 -8.65 12.61 -46.64
CA ASN A 494 -8.34 11.67 -45.56
C ASN A 494 -8.53 12.27 -44.16
N HIS A 495 -8.82 13.58 -44.05
CA HIS A 495 -8.94 14.32 -42.79
C HIS A 495 -7.74 14.10 -41.85
N LYS A 496 -6.54 13.97 -42.42
CA LYS A 496 -5.29 13.83 -41.66
C LYS A 496 -4.67 15.21 -41.43
N HIS A 497 -3.77 15.29 -40.45
CA HIS A 497 -3.13 16.55 -40.03
C HIS A 497 -1.65 16.63 -40.42
N GLY A 498 -1.15 15.60 -41.12
CA GLY A 498 0.25 15.45 -41.50
C GLY A 498 0.61 14.02 -41.90
N TYR A 499 1.64 13.92 -42.73
CA TYR A 499 2.14 12.69 -43.34
C TYR A 499 3.67 12.59 -43.18
N PRO A 500 4.22 11.39 -42.94
CA PRO A 500 5.63 11.15 -43.18
C PRO A 500 5.94 11.30 -44.68
N VAL A 501 7.06 11.96 -44.97
CA VAL A 501 7.59 12.12 -46.33
C VAL A 501 8.69 11.08 -46.52
N VAL A 502 8.56 10.23 -47.54
CA VAL A 502 9.47 9.10 -47.77
C VAL A 502 10.14 9.15 -49.15
N SER A 503 11.30 8.50 -49.26
CA SER A 503 11.97 8.25 -50.54
C SER A 503 11.33 7.07 -51.30
N ALA A 504 11.77 6.85 -52.54
CA ALA A 504 11.36 5.69 -53.34
C ALA A 504 11.66 4.34 -52.64
N GLU A 505 12.70 4.27 -51.80
CA GLU A 505 13.03 3.08 -50.99
C GLU A 505 12.37 3.06 -49.59
N GLN A 506 11.30 3.84 -49.37
CA GLN A 506 10.60 3.96 -48.07
C GLN A 506 11.48 4.42 -46.90
N ASN A 507 12.52 5.22 -47.19
CA ASN A 507 13.27 5.90 -46.13
C ASN A 507 12.57 7.19 -45.73
N LEU A 508 12.46 7.48 -44.44
CA LEU A 508 11.97 8.76 -43.93
C LEU A 508 12.93 9.89 -44.34
N VAL A 509 12.39 10.86 -45.08
CA VAL A 509 13.11 12.06 -45.53
C VAL A 509 12.58 13.32 -44.85
N GLY A 510 11.32 13.33 -44.43
CA GLY A 510 10.72 14.47 -43.75
C GLY A 510 9.35 14.18 -43.16
N VAL A 511 8.70 15.22 -42.64
CA VAL A 511 7.29 15.23 -42.24
C VAL A 511 6.65 16.50 -42.79
N VAL A 512 5.43 16.40 -43.29
CA VAL A 512 4.63 17.54 -43.75
C VAL A 512 3.29 17.56 -43.02
N THR A 513 2.85 18.73 -42.57
CA THR A 513 1.61 18.93 -41.81
C THR A 513 0.64 19.84 -42.56
N VAL A 514 -0.62 19.84 -42.13
CA VAL A 514 -1.63 20.79 -42.66
C VAL A 514 -1.21 22.23 -42.35
N THR A 515 -0.57 22.45 -41.19
CA THR A 515 -0.05 23.77 -40.81
C THR A 515 1.02 24.27 -41.79
N ASP A 516 1.91 23.38 -42.25
CA ASP A 516 2.94 23.73 -43.24
C ASP A 516 2.29 24.14 -44.58
N LEU A 517 1.23 23.43 -44.98
CA LEU A 517 0.46 23.75 -46.19
C LEU A 517 -0.31 25.07 -46.05
N ASP A 518 -0.93 25.33 -44.90
CA ASP A 518 -1.65 26.58 -44.64
C ASP A 518 -0.72 27.79 -44.58
N GLN A 519 0.48 27.63 -44.01
CA GLN A 519 1.52 28.66 -44.03
C GLN A 519 2.00 28.93 -45.47
N ALA A 520 2.14 27.89 -46.28
CA ALA A 520 2.49 28.04 -47.70
C ALA A 520 1.39 28.76 -48.50
N ARG A 521 0.10 28.55 -48.16
CA ARG A 521 -1.03 29.29 -48.74
C ARG A 521 -1.01 30.78 -48.40
N GLN A 522 -0.67 31.12 -47.16
CA GLN A 522 -0.60 32.52 -46.71
C GLN A 522 0.54 33.30 -47.37
N THR A 523 1.63 32.62 -47.75
CA THR A 523 2.85 33.23 -48.30
C THR A 523 2.90 33.27 -49.83
N GLY A 524 1.95 32.65 -50.55
CA GLY A 524 1.83 32.75 -52.01
C GLY A 524 0.95 31.66 -52.66
N ALA A 525 0.79 31.72 -53.99
CA ALA A 525 -0.01 30.74 -54.73
C ALA A 525 0.64 29.34 -54.72
N LEU A 526 -0.15 28.31 -54.41
CA LEU A 526 0.24 26.88 -54.40
C LEU A 526 0.68 26.31 -55.76
N LYS A 527 0.59 27.12 -56.83
CA LYS A 527 0.71 26.66 -58.21
C LYS A 527 2.18 26.41 -58.57
N GLY A 528 2.53 25.15 -58.82
CA GLY A 528 3.88 24.73 -59.23
C GLY A 528 4.85 24.42 -58.08
N LYS A 529 4.40 24.50 -56.82
CA LYS A 529 5.19 24.08 -55.64
C LYS A 529 4.99 22.60 -55.35
N ILE A 530 5.98 21.99 -54.71
CA ILE A 530 6.01 20.58 -54.33
C ILE A 530 6.18 20.41 -52.81
N VAL A 531 5.96 19.19 -52.30
CA VAL A 531 6.12 18.86 -50.88
C VAL A 531 7.52 19.23 -50.36
N ALA A 532 8.57 19.10 -51.19
CA ALA A 532 9.93 19.48 -50.82
C ALA A 532 10.08 20.94 -50.37
N ASP A 533 9.20 21.84 -50.82
CA ASP A 533 9.27 23.27 -50.50
C ASP A 533 8.75 23.59 -49.08
N ILE A 534 7.98 22.68 -48.47
CA ILE A 534 7.28 22.92 -47.20
C ILE A 534 7.55 21.83 -46.15
N ALA A 535 8.08 20.68 -46.54
CA ALA A 535 8.34 19.58 -45.63
C ALA A 535 9.46 19.93 -44.64
N THR A 536 9.23 19.60 -43.37
CA THR A 536 10.29 19.63 -42.37
C THR A 536 11.20 18.43 -42.60
N THR A 537 12.49 18.66 -42.89
CA THR A 537 13.48 17.62 -43.21
C THR A 537 14.64 17.54 -42.21
N GLN A 538 14.77 18.53 -41.33
CA GLN A 538 15.80 18.59 -40.28
C GLN A 538 15.17 18.46 -38.89
N GLY A 539 15.93 17.91 -37.93
CA GLY A 539 15.46 17.76 -36.55
C GLY A 539 14.25 16.83 -36.41
N LEU A 540 14.16 15.81 -37.27
CA LEU A 540 13.03 14.87 -37.27
C LEU A 540 12.96 14.11 -35.95
N MET A 541 11.85 14.29 -35.25
CA MET A 541 11.54 13.53 -34.05
C MET A 541 11.03 12.14 -34.45
N VAL A 542 11.63 11.09 -33.90
CA VAL A 542 11.30 9.70 -34.19
C VAL A 542 11.29 8.85 -32.92
N THR A 543 10.79 7.63 -33.01
CA THR A 543 10.86 6.60 -31.97
C THR A 543 11.19 5.24 -32.56
N TYR A 544 11.46 4.27 -31.71
CA TYR A 544 11.87 2.93 -32.11
C TYR A 544 10.92 1.87 -31.54
N PRO A 545 10.78 0.69 -32.18
CA PRO A 545 9.83 -0.35 -31.79
C PRO A 545 10.02 -0.87 -30.36
N ASP A 546 11.28 -0.98 -29.93
CA ASP A 546 11.73 -1.47 -28.64
C ASP A 546 11.64 -0.42 -27.53
N GLU A 547 11.36 0.84 -27.87
CA GLU A 547 11.15 1.86 -26.87
C GLU A 547 9.82 1.68 -26.14
N PRO A 548 9.79 1.90 -24.82
CA PRO A 548 8.54 1.91 -24.08
C PRO A 548 7.69 3.13 -24.47
N MET A 549 6.37 2.94 -24.49
CA MET A 549 5.42 3.91 -25.03
C MET A 549 5.47 5.26 -24.31
N TRP A 550 5.83 5.31 -23.02
CA TRP A 550 5.97 6.57 -22.28
C TRP A 550 7.02 7.51 -22.90
N LYS A 551 8.09 6.98 -23.52
CA LYS A 551 9.09 7.81 -24.21
C LYS A 551 8.51 8.48 -25.45
N ALA A 552 7.72 7.73 -26.23
CA ALA A 552 7.00 8.27 -27.38
C ALA A 552 6.00 9.34 -26.95
N LEU A 553 5.22 9.08 -25.89
CA LEU A 553 4.29 10.06 -25.30
C LEU A 553 5.01 11.32 -24.82
N TYR A 554 6.15 11.18 -24.12
CA TYR A 554 6.95 12.30 -23.64
C TYR A 554 7.46 13.17 -24.80
N ARG A 555 8.00 12.56 -25.85
CA ARG A 555 8.43 13.29 -27.08
C ARG A 555 7.26 14.00 -27.74
N MET A 556 6.11 13.32 -27.86
CA MET A 556 4.92 13.90 -28.45
C MET A 556 4.37 15.09 -27.66
N GLY A 557 4.35 14.99 -26.33
CA GLY A 557 3.90 16.05 -25.43
C GLY A 557 4.84 17.25 -25.38
N ALA A 558 6.15 17.01 -25.21
CA ALA A 558 7.16 18.07 -25.10
C ALA A 558 7.26 18.94 -26.35
N HIS A 559 7.02 18.36 -27.53
CA HIS A 559 7.07 19.05 -28.82
C HIS A 559 5.69 19.34 -29.43
N ASN A 560 4.61 19.04 -28.70
CA ASN A 560 3.21 19.21 -29.14
C ASN A 560 2.91 18.60 -30.53
N ILE A 561 3.50 17.44 -30.83
CA ILE A 561 3.33 16.75 -32.12
C ILE A 561 2.27 15.65 -32.04
N GLY A 562 1.42 15.57 -33.08
CA GLY A 562 0.30 14.62 -33.13
C GLY A 562 0.61 13.26 -33.75
N ARG A 563 1.77 13.12 -34.39
CA ARG A 563 2.26 11.89 -35.04
C ARG A 563 3.76 11.78 -34.84
N LEU A 564 4.25 10.58 -34.59
CA LEU A 564 5.67 10.29 -34.41
C LEU A 564 6.07 9.10 -35.31
N PRO A 565 6.92 9.30 -36.33
CA PRO A 565 7.43 8.21 -37.14
C PRO A 565 8.22 7.18 -36.31
N VAL A 566 8.05 5.90 -36.64
CA VAL A 566 8.78 4.79 -36.03
C VAL A 566 9.79 4.25 -37.03
N LEU A 567 11.07 4.31 -36.67
CA LEU A 567 12.17 3.81 -37.50
C LEU A 567 12.58 2.41 -37.05
N GLU A 568 13.09 1.59 -37.97
CA GLU A 568 13.46 0.19 -37.68
C GLU A 568 14.44 0.04 -36.51
N LYS A 569 15.42 0.95 -36.40
CA LYS A 569 16.44 0.98 -35.35
C LYS A 569 17.16 2.32 -35.37
N GLU A 570 17.90 2.61 -34.30
CA GLU A 570 18.73 3.80 -34.22
C GLU A 570 19.76 3.85 -35.37
N GLY A 571 19.79 4.99 -36.08
CA GLY A 571 20.61 5.19 -37.27
C GLY A 571 20.02 4.68 -38.59
N SER A 572 18.94 3.88 -38.58
CA SER A 572 18.19 3.52 -39.79
C SER A 572 17.29 4.68 -40.21
N ARG A 573 17.09 4.89 -41.52
CA ARG A 573 16.06 5.80 -42.05
C ARG A 573 14.79 5.09 -42.48
N LYS A 574 14.75 3.76 -42.43
CA LYS A 574 13.60 2.98 -42.86
C LYS A 574 12.44 3.15 -41.87
N ILE A 575 11.34 3.73 -42.33
CA ILE A 575 10.12 3.88 -41.52
C ILE A 575 9.32 2.58 -41.56
N ILE A 576 8.87 2.11 -40.40
CA ILE A 576 8.14 0.84 -40.25
C ILE A 576 6.78 1.02 -39.57
N GLY A 577 6.48 2.24 -39.10
CA GLY A 577 5.21 2.58 -38.50
C GLY A 577 5.10 4.05 -38.14
N VAL A 578 3.93 4.44 -37.63
CA VAL A 578 3.69 5.77 -37.05
C VAL A 578 2.90 5.60 -35.76
N VAL A 579 3.30 6.31 -34.71
CA VAL A 579 2.52 6.45 -33.48
C VAL A 579 1.60 7.66 -33.62
N ARG A 580 0.30 7.45 -33.43
CA ARG A 580 -0.74 8.48 -33.48
C ARG A 580 -1.36 8.68 -32.10
N ARG A 581 -2.10 9.78 -31.90
CA ARG A 581 -2.82 10.03 -30.64
C ARG A 581 -3.76 8.88 -30.22
N HIS A 582 -4.39 8.20 -31.18
CA HIS A 582 -5.23 7.04 -30.88
C HIS A 582 -4.43 5.80 -30.45
N ASP A 583 -3.17 5.67 -30.87
CA ASP A 583 -2.31 4.54 -30.47
C ASP A 583 -1.86 4.69 -29.01
N ILE A 584 -1.81 5.92 -28.49
CA ILE A 584 -1.63 6.20 -27.06
C ILE A 584 -2.79 5.64 -26.24
N ILE A 585 -4.03 5.81 -26.72
CA ILE A 585 -5.23 5.26 -26.07
C ILE A 585 -5.19 3.73 -26.10
N LYS A 586 -4.88 3.13 -27.26
CA LYS A 586 -4.69 1.68 -27.37
C LYS A 586 -3.61 1.15 -26.42
N ALA A 587 -2.50 1.87 -26.30
CA ALA A 587 -1.42 1.51 -25.38
C ALA A 587 -1.85 1.56 -23.93
N TYR A 588 -2.65 2.57 -23.55
CA TYR A 588 -3.22 2.67 -22.22
C TYR A 588 -4.15 1.49 -21.91
N ASP A 589 -5.08 1.17 -22.81
CA ASP A 589 -6.00 0.03 -22.65
C ASP A 589 -5.24 -1.31 -22.59
N HIS A 590 -4.23 -1.47 -23.45
CA HIS A 590 -3.37 -2.65 -23.46
C HIS A 590 -2.59 -2.79 -22.14
N ALA A 591 -2.03 -1.69 -21.65
CA ALA A 591 -1.29 -1.65 -20.41
C ALA A 591 -2.15 -1.94 -19.18
N ILE A 592 -3.38 -1.38 -19.12
CA ILE A 592 -4.36 -1.70 -18.07
C ILE A 592 -4.71 -3.18 -18.09
N THR A 593 -4.97 -3.75 -19.27
CA THR A 593 -5.32 -5.17 -19.42
C THR A 593 -4.18 -6.06 -18.96
N LYS A 594 -2.93 -5.73 -19.32
CA LYS A 594 -1.72 -6.44 -18.89
C LYS A 594 -1.54 -6.37 -17.37
N LYS A 595 -1.78 -5.20 -16.77
CA LYS A 595 -1.73 -5.01 -15.30
C LYS A 595 -2.82 -5.80 -14.58
N ALA A 596 -4.05 -5.78 -15.09
CA ALA A 596 -5.17 -6.56 -14.56
C ALA A 596 -4.90 -8.07 -14.62
N ARG A 597 -4.36 -8.57 -15.74
CA ARG A 597 -3.93 -9.98 -15.86
C ARG A 597 -2.82 -10.34 -14.87
N MET A 598 -1.84 -9.46 -14.69
CA MET A 598 -0.76 -9.69 -13.72
C MET A 598 -1.26 -9.68 -12.27
N GLN A 599 -2.19 -8.78 -11.93
CA GLN A 599 -2.83 -8.76 -10.62
C GLN A 599 -3.68 -10.01 -10.39
N HIS A 600 -4.49 -10.38 -11.38
CA HIS A 600 -5.27 -11.62 -11.32
C HIS A 600 -4.36 -12.84 -11.17
N ARG A 601 -3.25 -12.93 -11.92
CA ARG A 601 -2.24 -13.97 -11.77
C ARG A 601 -1.65 -14.03 -10.35
N VAL A 602 -1.35 -12.88 -9.73
CA VAL A 602 -0.86 -12.84 -8.34
C VAL A 602 -1.94 -13.25 -7.34
N GLU A 603 -3.21 -12.92 -7.60
CA GLU A 603 -4.35 -13.36 -6.80
C GLU A 603 -4.61 -14.85 -6.95
N THR A 604 -4.58 -15.40 -8.17
CA THR A 604 -4.72 -16.84 -8.42
C THR A 604 -3.54 -17.62 -7.81
N LEU A 605 -2.32 -17.10 -7.89
CA LEU A 605 -1.15 -17.67 -7.19
C LEU A 605 -1.24 -17.57 -5.66
N LYS A 606 -2.03 -16.63 -5.12
CA LYS A 606 -2.33 -16.53 -3.67
C LYS A 606 -3.54 -17.38 -3.28
N LEU A 607 -4.49 -17.60 -4.17
CA LEU A 607 -5.66 -18.46 -4.00
C LEU A 607 -5.27 -19.94 -4.10
N GLY A 608 -4.25 -20.29 -4.89
CA GLY A 608 -3.61 -21.62 -4.86
C GLY A 608 -2.84 -21.93 -3.57
N LYS A 609 -2.77 -21.00 -2.60
CA LYS A 609 -2.29 -21.26 -1.23
C LYS A 609 -3.43 -21.51 -0.23
N LEU A 610 -4.69 -21.55 -0.68
CA LEU A 610 -5.87 -21.72 0.18
C LEU A 610 -6.48 -23.12 0.15
N ASP A 611 -6.02 -24.01 -0.71
CA ASP A 611 -6.31 -25.43 -0.64
C ASP A 611 -5.02 -26.13 -0.18
N ASP A 612 -5.12 -26.93 0.88
CA ASP A 612 -4.00 -27.53 1.64
C ASP A 612 -3.14 -28.53 0.82
N ALA A 613 -2.81 -28.28 -0.45
CA ALA A 613 -2.01 -29.14 -1.32
C ALA A 613 -0.74 -28.44 -1.84
N GLY A 614 0.37 -29.18 -1.89
CA GLY A 614 1.66 -28.63 -2.30
C GLY A 614 2.65 -29.67 -2.82
N PHE A 615 3.76 -29.18 -3.37
CA PHE A 615 4.86 -30.02 -3.82
C PHE A 615 5.86 -30.27 -2.68
N ILE A 616 6.09 -31.54 -2.37
CA ILE A 616 7.13 -31.99 -1.44
C ILE A 616 8.25 -32.68 -2.22
N ASN A 617 9.50 -32.45 -1.81
CA ASN A 617 10.66 -33.09 -2.41
C ASN A 617 11.27 -34.08 -1.40
N LEU A 618 11.34 -35.36 -1.76
CA LEU A 618 11.88 -36.42 -0.91
C LEU A 618 13.07 -37.11 -1.56
N ASN A 619 14.11 -37.43 -0.79
CA ASN A 619 15.23 -38.23 -1.25
C ASN A 619 15.04 -39.68 -0.82
N ILE A 620 15.20 -40.65 -1.72
CA ILE A 620 15.07 -42.07 -1.38
C ILE A 620 16.37 -42.55 -0.71
N PRO A 621 16.35 -42.87 0.60
CA PRO A 621 17.54 -43.33 1.30
C PRO A 621 17.94 -44.73 0.82
N ALA A 622 19.22 -45.07 1.02
CA ALA A 622 19.81 -46.33 0.57
C ALA A 622 19.09 -47.60 1.04
N ASN A 623 18.32 -47.49 2.13
CA ASN A 623 17.66 -48.60 2.81
C ASN A 623 16.14 -48.60 2.58
N SER A 624 15.65 -47.77 1.67
CA SER A 624 14.22 -47.65 1.40
C SER A 624 13.63 -48.92 0.77
N ARG A 625 12.47 -49.35 1.26
CA ARG A 625 11.73 -50.54 0.82
C ARG A 625 11.12 -50.42 -0.59
N VAL A 626 11.17 -49.22 -1.19
CA VAL A 626 10.64 -48.97 -2.54
C VAL A 626 11.72 -49.05 -3.63
N ILE A 627 12.99 -49.22 -3.28
CA ILE A 627 14.08 -49.40 -4.26
C ILE A 627 13.85 -50.71 -5.05
N GLY A 628 13.89 -50.60 -6.38
CA GLY A 628 13.69 -51.71 -7.31
C GLY A 628 12.24 -51.98 -7.69
N LYS A 629 11.26 -51.31 -7.07
CA LYS A 629 9.84 -51.42 -7.42
C LYS A 629 9.45 -50.42 -8.50
N ARG A 630 8.44 -50.79 -9.31
CA ARG A 630 7.78 -49.84 -10.21
C ARG A 630 6.87 -48.92 -9.41
N VAL A 631 6.69 -47.68 -9.86
CA VAL A 631 5.81 -46.72 -9.18
C VAL A 631 4.37 -47.22 -9.09
N SER A 632 3.89 -47.96 -10.09
CA SER A 632 2.57 -48.64 -10.05
C SER A 632 2.44 -49.70 -8.95
N GLU A 633 3.54 -50.23 -8.42
CA GLU A 633 3.55 -51.25 -7.36
C GLU A 633 3.62 -50.64 -5.96
N ILE A 634 3.74 -49.31 -5.86
CA ILE A 634 3.85 -48.58 -4.60
C ILE A 634 2.46 -48.12 -4.16
N LYS A 635 2.03 -48.58 -2.98
CA LYS A 635 0.80 -48.10 -2.35
C LYS A 635 1.04 -46.72 -1.74
N LEU A 636 0.73 -45.69 -2.50
CA LEU A 636 0.70 -44.31 -2.02
C LEU A 636 -0.60 -44.05 -1.23
N PRO A 637 -0.56 -43.25 -0.14
CA PRO A 637 -1.78 -42.81 0.55
C PRO A 637 -2.70 -42.01 -0.39
N GLY A 638 -3.99 -41.95 -0.08
CA GLY A 638 -4.98 -41.27 -0.92
C GLY A 638 -4.64 -39.78 -1.13
N HIS A 639 -4.85 -39.27 -2.34
CA HIS A 639 -4.59 -37.88 -2.75
C HIS A 639 -3.11 -37.44 -2.82
N CYS A 640 -2.21 -38.33 -3.29
CA CYS A 640 -0.84 -37.94 -3.66
C CYS A 640 -0.34 -38.61 -4.95
N VAL A 641 0.50 -37.90 -5.71
CA VAL A 641 1.09 -38.36 -6.97
C VAL A 641 2.57 -38.02 -7.03
N ILE A 642 3.41 -38.98 -7.39
CA ILE A 642 4.83 -38.73 -7.69
C ILE A 642 4.90 -38.10 -9.08
N VAL A 643 5.34 -36.85 -9.15
CA VAL A 643 5.33 -36.05 -10.38
C VAL A 643 6.65 -36.22 -11.14
N SER A 644 7.78 -36.15 -10.44
CA SER A 644 9.08 -36.27 -11.10
C SER A 644 10.14 -36.91 -10.21
N LEU A 645 11.18 -37.40 -10.85
CA LEU A 645 12.31 -38.14 -10.33
C LEU A 645 13.59 -37.51 -10.84
N ARG A 646 14.50 -37.14 -9.95
CA ARG A 646 15.83 -36.67 -10.31
C ARG A 646 16.88 -37.71 -9.92
N ARG A 647 17.61 -38.21 -10.92
CA ARG A 647 18.75 -39.11 -10.75
C ARG A 647 20.02 -38.36 -11.16
N GLY A 648 20.78 -37.91 -10.18
CA GLY A 648 21.93 -37.01 -10.41
C GLY A 648 21.51 -35.66 -11.00
N ARG A 649 21.97 -35.34 -12.21
CA ARG A 649 21.61 -34.08 -12.92
C ARG A 649 20.40 -34.20 -13.83
N ARG A 650 19.89 -35.40 -14.11
CA ARG A 650 18.72 -35.62 -14.98
C ARG A 650 17.44 -35.66 -14.16
N LEU A 651 16.47 -34.82 -14.55
CA LEU A 651 15.09 -34.87 -14.10
C LEU A 651 14.30 -35.71 -15.11
N GLN A 652 13.41 -36.57 -14.63
CA GLN A 652 12.56 -37.45 -15.41
C GLN A 652 11.14 -37.39 -14.82
N VAL A 653 10.11 -37.25 -15.65
CA VAL A 653 8.71 -37.36 -15.20
C VAL A 653 8.41 -38.82 -14.89
N VAL A 654 7.69 -39.07 -13.80
CA VAL A 654 7.48 -40.43 -13.29
C VAL A 654 6.20 -41.01 -13.88
N ASP A 655 6.31 -42.15 -14.55
CA ASP A 655 5.17 -42.96 -14.99
C ASP A 655 5.01 -44.22 -14.10
N GLY A 656 3.92 -44.97 -14.31
CA GLY A 656 3.67 -46.21 -13.57
C GLY A 656 4.71 -47.31 -13.78
N TYR A 657 5.54 -47.23 -14.82
CA TYR A 657 6.57 -48.22 -15.15
C TYR A 657 7.96 -47.84 -14.61
N THR A 658 8.11 -46.61 -14.13
CA THR A 658 9.37 -46.07 -13.63
C THR A 658 9.82 -46.82 -12.38
N ILE A 659 11.05 -47.35 -12.42
CA ILE A 659 11.66 -48.10 -11.32
C ILE A 659 12.51 -47.15 -10.46
N LEU A 660 12.18 -47.08 -9.17
CA LEU A 660 12.90 -46.26 -8.19
C LEU A 660 14.24 -46.91 -7.82
N LYS A 661 15.32 -46.11 -7.81
CA LYS A 661 16.68 -46.52 -7.48
C LYS A 661 17.21 -45.75 -6.28
N LYS A 662 18.30 -46.26 -5.69
CA LYS A 662 19.02 -45.60 -4.60
C LYS A 662 19.51 -44.20 -5.03
N GLY A 663 19.22 -43.19 -4.20
CA GLY A 663 19.68 -41.80 -4.42
C GLY A 663 18.81 -40.98 -5.37
N ASP A 664 17.69 -41.54 -5.80
CA ASP A 664 16.67 -40.83 -6.56
C ASP A 664 15.96 -39.79 -5.68
N ARG A 665 15.74 -38.59 -6.23
CA ARG A 665 15.00 -37.51 -5.56
C ARG A 665 13.64 -37.33 -6.22
N LEU A 666 12.57 -37.50 -5.45
CA LEU A 666 11.20 -37.43 -5.92
C LEU A 666 10.61 -36.05 -5.63
N THR A 667 9.86 -35.51 -6.59
CA THR A 667 8.90 -34.42 -6.38
C THR A 667 7.51 -35.05 -6.37
N ILE A 668 6.79 -34.87 -5.28
CA ILE A 668 5.46 -35.44 -5.04
C ILE A 668 4.49 -34.29 -4.81
N PHE A 669 3.34 -34.35 -5.45
CA PHE A 669 2.22 -33.46 -5.17
C PHE A 669 1.28 -34.16 -4.18
N ALA A 670 1.02 -33.53 -3.04
CA ALA A 670 0.21 -34.10 -1.96
C ALA A 670 -0.48 -33.01 -1.14
N GLU A 671 -1.62 -33.34 -0.54
CA GLU A 671 -2.24 -32.56 0.53
C GLU A 671 -1.37 -32.58 1.81
N GLU A 672 -1.32 -31.46 2.57
CA GLU A 672 -0.51 -31.26 3.78
C GLU A 672 -0.81 -32.32 4.85
N ALA A 673 -2.08 -32.75 4.95
CA ALA A 673 -2.51 -33.84 5.81
C ALA A 673 -1.95 -35.23 5.41
N CYS A 674 -1.51 -35.39 4.16
CA CYS A 674 -0.96 -36.64 3.63
C CYS A 674 0.57 -36.68 3.63
N VAL A 675 1.26 -35.54 3.81
CA VAL A 675 2.73 -35.43 3.74
C VAL A 675 3.43 -36.42 4.68
N GLU A 676 3.02 -36.46 5.96
CA GLU A 676 3.60 -37.39 6.92
C GLU A 676 3.40 -38.86 6.52
N ASN A 677 2.26 -39.21 5.91
CA ASN A 677 1.97 -40.58 5.50
C ASN A 677 2.75 -40.98 4.24
N VAL A 678 3.00 -40.03 3.33
CA VAL A 678 3.85 -40.22 2.15
C VAL A 678 5.30 -40.46 2.58
N GLU A 679 5.81 -39.67 3.51
CA GLU A 679 7.15 -39.83 4.06
C GLU A 679 7.32 -41.20 4.73
N LYS A 680 6.35 -41.64 5.54
CA LYS A 680 6.37 -42.96 6.18
C LYS A 680 6.32 -44.11 5.19
N SER A 681 5.52 -43.97 4.13
CA SER A 681 5.36 -45.01 3.11
C SER A 681 6.60 -45.17 2.23
N LEU A 682 7.38 -44.11 2.06
CA LEU A 682 8.52 -44.08 1.14
C LEU A 682 9.90 -44.09 1.84
N VAL A 683 10.05 -43.66 3.10
CA VAL A 683 11.37 -43.22 3.64
C VAL A 683 11.81 -43.73 5.03
N GLU A 684 10.99 -44.20 5.98
CA GLU A 684 11.42 -44.25 7.41
C GLU A 684 12.72 -45.02 7.81
N PRO A 685 13.49 -44.57 8.85
CA PRO A 685 13.55 -43.24 9.49
C PRO A 685 14.94 -42.55 9.44
N SER A 686 14.88 -41.23 9.64
CA SER A 686 15.92 -40.26 10.05
C SER A 686 17.04 -39.90 9.07
N ASP A 687 16.72 -39.09 8.04
CA ASP A 687 17.58 -37.98 7.57
C ASP A 687 16.81 -37.13 6.54
N LEU A 688 15.99 -36.18 7.03
CA LEU A 688 15.24 -35.26 6.19
C LEU A 688 16.09 -34.01 5.89
N GLN A 689 16.53 -33.86 4.65
CA GLN A 689 17.06 -32.58 4.14
C GLN A 689 16.10 -32.01 3.08
N GLN A 690 15.37 -30.95 3.43
CA GLN A 690 14.65 -30.12 2.46
C GLN A 690 15.65 -29.33 1.61
N TYR A 691 15.57 -29.51 0.29
CA TYR A 691 16.43 -28.79 -0.67
C TYR A 691 15.58 -27.85 -1.54
N THR A 692 15.89 -26.55 -1.51
CA THR A 692 15.20 -25.48 -2.23
C THR A 692 15.91 -25.14 -3.56
N GLY A 693 15.81 -26.03 -4.55
CA GLY A 693 16.26 -25.75 -5.92
C GLY A 693 15.09 -25.74 -6.89
N GLN A 694 14.88 -24.65 -7.63
CA GLN A 694 13.83 -24.58 -8.66
C GLN A 694 14.17 -25.50 -9.85
N PRO A 695 13.27 -26.42 -10.26
CA PRO A 695 13.46 -27.27 -11.43
C PRO A 695 13.18 -26.51 -12.74
N ASN A 696 13.78 -26.98 -13.83
CA ASN A 696 13.67 -26.42 -15.19
C ASN A 696 12.40 -26.87 -15.94
N ALA A 697 11.35 -27.25 -15.22
CA ALA A 697 10.06 -27.67 -15.75
C ALA A 697 9.04 -26.54 -15.62
N ARG A 698 8.17 -26.37 -16.62
CA ARG A 698 7.18 -25.29 -16.65
C ARG A 698 5.77 -25.86 -16.51
N HIS A 699 4.87 -25.04 -15.97
CA HIS A 699 3.44 -25.29 -16.03
C HIS A 699 2.84 -24.38 -17.12
N GLN A 700 1.83 -24.88 -17.82
CA GLN A 700 1.06 -24.13 -18.81
C GLN A 700 -0.41 -24.49 -18.63
N ILE A 701 -1.27 -23.48 -18.62
CA ILE A 701 -2.73 -23.67 -18.58
C ILE A 701 -3.26 -23.43 -19.98
N ILE A 702 -4.06 -24.37 -20.47
CA ILE A 702 -4.63 -24.37 -21.82
C ILE A 702 -6.14 -24.50 -21.69
N THR A 703 -6.87 -23.52 -22.20
CA THR A 703 -8.32 -23.63 -22.36
C THR A 703 -8.62 -24.47 -23.60
N ILE A 704 -9.40 -25.53 -23.46
CA ILE A 704 -9.79 -26.38 -24.60
C ILE A 704 -10.77 -25.62 -25.48
N PRO A 705 -10.39 -25.26 -26.73
CA PRO A 705 -11.26 -24.50 -27.60
C PRO A 705 -12.45 -25.35 -28.09
N ALA A 706 -13.56 -24.68 -28.39
CA ALA A 706 -14.73 -25.32 -29.00
C ALA A 706 -14.37 -26.01 -30.32
N GLY A 707 -14.48 -27.34 -30.35
CA GLY A 707 -14.17 -28.17 -31.52
C GLY A 707 -12.79 -28.85 -31.49
N ALA A 708 -12.03 -28.75 -30.39
CA ALA A 708 -10.76 -29.45 -30.26
C ALA A 708 -10.92 -30.98 -30.34
N VAL A 709 -9.93 -31.65 -30.95
CA VAL A 709 -9.92 -33.11 -31.17
C VAL A 709 -9.87 -33.91 -29.85
N SER A 710 -9.49 -33.25 -28.76
CA SER A 710 -9.42 -33.79 -27.41
C SER A 710 -10.79 -33.86 -26.70
N VAL A 711 -11.79 -33.06 -27.15
CA VAL A 711 -13.11 -33.00 -26.52
C VAL A 711 -13.83 -34.34 -26.66
N GLY A 712 -14.30 -34.88 -25.54
CA GLY A 712 -15.01 -36.16 -25.48
C GLY A 712 -14.10 -37.40 -25.43
N LYS A 713 -12.77 -37.23 -25.45
CA LYS A 713 -11.81 -38.34 -25.27
C LYS A 713 -11.39 -38.49 -23.82
N MET A 714 -11.10 -39.73 -23.41
CA MET A 714 -10.44 -39.98 -22.14
C MET A 714 -8.96 -39.63 -22.23
N ILE A 715 -8.37 -39.17 -21.13
CA ILE A 715 -6.93 -38.79 -21.09
C ILE A 715 -6.03 -39.94 -21.54
N LYS A 716 -6.35 -41.19 -21.19
CA LYS A 716 -5.56 -42.37 -21.62
C LYS A 716 -5.58 -42.62 -23.13
N ASP A 717 -6.57 -42.07 -23.84
CA ASP A 717 -6.72 -42.21 -25.29
C ASP A 717 -6.02 -41.06 -26.04
N LEU A 718 -5.46 -40.09 -25.31
CA LEU A 718 -4.62 -39.02 -25.84
C LEU A 718 -3.16 -39.48 -25.80
N ASN A 719 -2.50 -39.43 -26.95
CA ASN A 719 -1.11 -39.87 -27.09
C ASN A 719 -0.14 -38.79 -26.57
N PHE A 720 -0.18 -38.55 -25.26
CA PHE A 720 0.53 -37.46 -24.60
C PHE A 720 2.06 -37.67 -24.63
N PRO A 721 2.87 -36.61 -24.77
CA PRO A 721 4.33 -36.71 -24.76
C PRO A 721 4.84 -37.27 -23.43
N TYR A 722 5.89 -38.11 -23.51
CA TYR A 722 6.41 -38.88 -22.38
C TYR A 722 6.91 -38.01 -21.21
N ASP A 723 7.39 -36.79 -21.48
CA ASP A 723 7.89 -35.83 -20.49
C ASP A 723 6.90 -34.69 -20.18
N SER A 724 5.60 -34.98 -20.30
CA SER A 724 4.51 -34.04 -19.94
C SER A 724 3.36 -34.78 -19.24
N ILE A 725 2.73 -34.10 -18.27
CA ILE A 725 1.58 -34.63 -17.53
C ILE A 725 0.50 -33.56 -17.41
N LEU A 726 -0.74 -34.01 -17.39
CA LEU A 726 -1.89 -33.20 -17.09
C LEU A 726 -2.09 -33.20 -15.57
N VAL A 727 -2.07 -32.02 -14.94
CA VAL A 727 -1.99 -31.83 -13.48
C VAL A 727 -3.37 -31.59 -12.87
N SER A 728 -4.18 -30.74 -13.52
CA SER A 728 -5.51 -30.37 -13.06
C SER A 728 -6.40 -30.00 -14.25
N ILE A 729 -7.71 -30.16 -14.09
CA ILE A 729 -8.72 -29.71 -15.05
C ILE A 729 -9.69 -28.81 -14.29
N HIS A 730 -9.79 -27.56 -14.69
CA HIS A 730 -10.75 -26.61 -14.15
C HIS A 730 -11.97 -26.56 -15.06
N ARG A 731 -13.12 -26.98 -14.52
CA ARG A 731 -14.41 -26.97 -15.22
C ARG A 731 -15.35 -26.03 -14.50
N GLY A 732 -15.43 -24.79 -14.98
CA GLY A 732 -16.15 -23.73 -14.27
C GLY A 732 -15.51 -23.45 -12.91
N ASN A 733 -16.18 -23.80 -11.81
CA ASN A 733 -15.66 -23.64 -10.45
C ASN A 733 -15.10 -24.94 -9.84
N ASP A 734 -15.21 -26.07 -10.54
CA ASP A 734 -14.76 -27.36 -10.03
C ASP A 734 -13.34 -27.67 -10.52
N ILE A 735 -12.48 -28.12 -9.61
CA ILE A 735 -11.13 -28.62 -9.92
C ILE A 735 -11.18 -30.14 -9.93
N ILE A 736 -10.84 -30.73 -11.06
CA ILE A 736 -10.84 -32.17 -11.29
C ILE A 736 -9.38 -32.63 -11.40
N ILE A 737 -8.98 -33.57 -10.54
CA ILE A 737 -7.68 -34.23 -10.67
C ILE A 737 -7.78 -35.26 -11.80
N PRO A 738 -6.92 -35.18 -12.82
CA PRO A 738 -7.02 -36.04 -13.99
C PRO A 738 -6.58 -37.47 -13.71
N HIS A 739 -7.42 -38.40 -14.15
CA HIS A 739 -7.14 -39.83 -14.22
C HIS A 739 -7.25 -40.30 -15.66
N GLY A 740 -6.72 -41.49 -15.97
CA GLY A 740 -6.71 -42.00 -17.34
C GLY A 740 -8.10 -42.12 -17.98
N ASP A 741 -9.15 -42.26 -17.17
CA ASP A 741 -10.56 -42.34 -17.57
C ASP A 741 -11.29 -40.98 -17.56
N THR A 742 -10.65 -39.89 -17.11
CA THR A 742 -11.23 -38.55 -17.12
C THR A 742 -11.46 -38.08 -18.56
N ILE A 743 -12.68 -37.58 -18.84
CA ILE A 743 -13.08 -37.08 -20.16
C ILE A 743 -12.94 -35.56 -20.21
N LEU A 744 -12.23 -35.05 -21.22
CA LEU A 744 -12.06 -33.62 -21.46
C LEU A 744 -13.29 -33.01 -22.14
N GLN A 745 -13.68 -31.81 -21.71
CA GLN A 745 -14.83 -31.06 -22.21
C GLN A 745 -14.41 -29.72 -22.80
N THR A 746 -15.28 -29.14 -23.63
CA THR A 746 -15.10 -27.79 -24.15
C THR A 746 -15.06 -26.77 -23.01
N GLU A 747 -14.20 -25.77 -23.11
CA GLU A 747 -13.93 -24.75 -22.07
C GLU A 747 -13.30 -25.29 -20.77
N ASP A 748 -12.90 -26.56 -20.72
CA ASP A 748 -12.03 -27.03 -19.63
C ASP A 748 -10.71 -26.24 -19.70
N GLU A 749 -10.28 -25.66 -18.58
CA GLU A 749 -8.94 -25.12 -18.43
C GLU A 749 -8.03 -26.21 -17.86
N VAL A 750 -7.15 -26.72 -18.71
CA VAL A 750 -6.29 -27.85 -18.41
C VAL A 750 -4.90 -27.36 -18.04
N GLU A 751 -4.44 -27.70 -16.85
CA GLU A 751 -3.07 -27.45 -16.43
C GLU A 751 -2.17 -28.61 -16.85
N ILE A 752 -1.13 -28.31 -17.62
CA ILE A 752 -0.10 -29.27 -18.02
C ILE A 752 1.26 -28.87 -17.44
N PHE A 753 2.05 -29.86 -17.06
CA PHE A 753 3.39 -29.70 -16.51
C PHE A 753 4.37 -30.59 -17.27
N GLY A 754 5.50 -30.04 -17.69
CA GLY A 754 6.45 -30.76 -18.52
C GLY A 754 7.66 -29.93 -18.91
N MET A 755 8.52 -30.51 -19.76
CA MET A 755 9.63 -29.80 -20.39
C MET A 755 9.12 -28.91 -21.52
N GLU A 756 9.82 -27.81 -21.80
CA GLU A 756 9.36 -26.75 -22.72
C GLU A 756 9.01 -27.28 -24.13
N ASP A 757 9.79 -28.23 -24.66
CA ASP A 757 9.55 -28.83 -25.98
C ASP A 757 8.34 -29.79 -25.99
N ASP A 758 8.08 -30.48 -24.88
CA ASP A 758 6.98 -31.43 -24.73
C ASP A 758 5.66 -30.73 -24.41
N LEU A 759 5.70 -29.60 -23.70
CA LEU A 759 4.52 -28.77 -23.43
C LEU A 759 3.90 -28.23 -24.73
N ILE A 760 4.72 -27.84 -25.71
CA ILE A 760 4.23 -27.40 -27.03
C ILE A 760 3.53 -28.56 -27.77
N THR A 761 4.01 -29.78 -27.60
CA THR A 761 3.43 -30.97 -28.24
C THR A 761 2.14 -31.39 -27.52
N ALA A 762 2.13 -31.35 -26.20
CA ALA A 762 0.95 -31.57 -25.36
C ALA A 762 -0.15 -30.55 -25.65
N GLU A 763 0.21 -29.28 -25.83
CA GLU A 763 -0.72 -28.22 -26.20
C GLU A 763 -1.41 -28.49 -27.53
N LYS A 764 -0.67 -28.93 -28.55
CA LYS A 764 -1.26 -29.33 -29.84
C LYS A 764 -2.21 -30.51 -29.71
N ILE A 765 -1.89 -31.50 -28.88
CA ILE A 765 -2.76 -32.67 -28.65
C ILE A 765 -4.08 -32.26 -27.96
N ILE A 766 -4.01 -31.27 -27.05
CA ILE A 766 -5.17 -30.75 -26.34
C ILE A 766 -6.01 -29.83 -27.23
N THR A 767 -5.38 -28.97 -28.04
CA THR A 767 -6.09 -27.92 -28.78
C THR A 767 -6.52 -28.34 -30.19
N GLY A 768 -5.86 -29.34 -30.80
CA GLY A 768 -6.17 -29.86 -32.14
C GLY A 768 -5.21 -29.36 -33.21
#